data_AF-F7MAU0-F1
#
_entry.id   AF-F7MAU0-F1
#
_cell.length_a   1.000
_cell.length_b   1.000
_cell.length_c   1.000
_cell.angle_alpha   90.00
_cell.angle_beta   90.00
_cell.angle_gamma   90.00
#
_symmetry.space_group_name_H-M   'P 1'
#
loop_
_entity.id
_entity.type
_entity.pdbx_description
1 polymer ?
#
loop_
_entity_poly.entity_id
_entity_poly.type
_entity_poly.pdbx_seq_one_letter_code
_entity_poly.pdbx_strand_id
1 'polypeptide(L)'
;MKTFTHLLCVLILSIVLFACNNAHFLKEESYRNQVAQDFEQKKQALPHGDLFAIFADSILSVYEREALMFLYAYMPIGDVTDYPGDYYLENVRLSKQTRDEMSWGKEIPDEVFRHFVLPIRVNNENLDDSRRVFYDELKDRVKGLPMKDAILEVNHWCHEKVVYRPSDARTSSPLASVKTAYGRCGEESTFTVAALRAVGIPARQVYTPRWAHTDDNHAWVEAWADGHWYFFGACEPEPVLNLGWFNSPASRGMLMHTKVFGRYNGPEEIMLETPNYTEINVIDNYAPTAKAIVTVTDADGQPVADAKVEFKIYNYAEFYTVATKYTDAEGKASLTAGKGDMLVWASRNGQFGYAKISFGKDDALQLSLNRKEGEVYSLPMDLVPPVEGANIPEVTPEQRAENDRRMAQEDSIRNAYVATMMTEKQAKEWIDKLYGNTLQPEKKEKLVNFLVASRGNHQTLKDFLSAIRKEKDAVSWEEIRAIWILESLSAKDLRDVTLDVLNDHLLTNISDWEKIETDLFKRMYLNPPRIANEMLTPYKKVLREAIEKTVYQSVPDSMKRDPKVLIEWCRKEIKINNELNSQQIPISPMGVWKARVADEKSRDIFFVAAYRSMGWASAAWIDEVTGKVQILNEEFAKEDVNFDTAEAAQSRKGVLQATYKPIRSVEDPKYYSHFTLSKFKNGTFQLLNYDEGETDMGDGTTWRNLLKYGRELDEGYYMMVTGTRLASGAVLSNSTFFTIEPGKTTAVDLVMRESKDQVQVIGNFNSEATYRPVDSTEQRSILQTCGRGYFVVAVLGVGQEPTNHALRDIAALGNDFEQWGRKMVFLFPSEEQYKKFNADEFKRLPSTITYGIDIDDSIRKEIVQAMNLNNSILPVFIIADTFNRVVFVSQGYTIGLGEQLMKVVHGL
;
A
#
# COMPACT_ATOMS: atom_id res chain seq x y z
N MET A 1 -45.84 44.32 -39.90
CA MET A 1 -44.38 44.16 -40.11
C MET A 1 -43.56 44.63 -38.89
N LYS A 2 -43.35 45.94 -38.65
CA LYS A 2 -42.40 46.45 -37.62
C LYS A 2 -42.49 45.77 -36.24
N THR A 3 -43.70 45.56 -35.71
CA THR A 3 -43.92 44.84 -34.43
C THR A 3 -43.54 43.35 -34.49
N PHE A 4 -43.79 42.68 -35.62
CA PHE A 4 -43.45 41.27 -35.80
C PHE A 4 -41.92 41.07 -35.91
N THR A 5 -41.22 41.96 -36.62
CA THR A 5 -39.75 41.99 -36.63
C THR A 5 -39.18 42.31 -35.25
N HIS A 6 -39.81 43.19 -34.47
CA HIS A 6 -39.35 43.47 -33.11
C HIS A 6 -39.52 42.27 -32.18
N LEU A 7 -40.66 41.57 -32.26
CA LEU A 7 -40.92 40.36 -31.49
C LEU A 7 -39.97 39.23 -31.89
N LEU A 8 -39.72 39.04 -33.19
CA LEU A 8 -38.77 38.06 -33.71
C LEU A 8 -37.33 38.38 -33.28
N CYS A 9 -36.91 39.64 -33.34
CA CYS A 9 -35.60 40.06 -32.84
C CYS A 9 -35.47 39.86 -31.33
N VAL A 10 -36.49 40.14 -30.52
CA VAL A 10 -36.47 39.87 -29.07
C VAL A 10 -36.43 38.36 -28.80
N LEU A 11 -37.16 37.54 -29.57
CA LEU A 11 -37.14 36.08 -29.44
C LEU A 11 -35.79 35.48 -29.86
N ILE A 12 -35.18 35.98 -30.94
CA ILE A 12 -33.84 35.56 -31.36
C ILE A 12 -32.80 36.04 -30.34
N LEU A 13 -32.91 37.26 -29.81
CA LEU A 13 -31.99 37.76 -28.79
C LEU A 13 -32.12 36.96 -27.49
N SER A 14 -33.33 36.57 -27.07
CA SER A 14 -33.49 35.70 -25.90
C SER A 14 -33.04 34.26 -26.16
N ILE A 15 -33.26 33.69 -27.35
CA ILE A 15 -32.71 32.37 -27.71
C ILE A 15 -31.18 32.40 -27.72
N VAL A 16 -30.55 33.44 -28.27
CA VAL A 16 -29.08 33.62 -28.24
C VAL A 16 -28.59 33.85 -26.81
N LEU A 17 -29.28 34.66 -26.00
CA LEU A 17 -28.91 34.86 -24.59
C LEU A 17 -29.09 33.59 -23.74
N PHE A 18 -30.08 32.73 -24.02
CA PHE A 18 -30.19 31.42 -23.37
C PHE A 18 -29.11 30.45 -23.86
N ALA A 19 -28.78 30.44 -25.15
CA ALA A 19 -27.70 29.61 -25.70
C ALA A 19 -26.30 30.01 -25.20
N CYS A 20 -26.07 31.31 -24.93
CA CYS A 20 -24.79 31.82 -24.45
C CYS A 20 -24.63 31.82 -22.91
N ASN A 21 -25.63 31.39 -22.13
CA ASN A 21 -25.64 31.53 -20.66
C ASN A 21 -25.55 30.20 -19.88
N ASN A 22 -25.38 29.07 -20.56
CA ASN A 22 -24.98 27.81 -19.93
C ASN A 22 -23.45 27.72 -19.86
N ALA A 23 -22.87 28.08 -18.72
CA ALA A 23 -21.43 27.93 -18.50
C ALA A 23 -21.05 26.45 -18.39
N HIS A 24 -20.43 25.92 -19.45
CA HIS A 24 -19.87 24.57 -19.48
C HIS A 24 -18.77 24.38 -18.43
N PHE A 25 -18.75 23.20 -17.80
CA PHE A 25 -17.64 22.74 -16.95
C PHE A 25 -16.48 22.26 -17.85
N LEU A 26 -16.80 21.47 -18.87
CA LEU A 26 -15.86 21.02 -19.89
C LEU A 26 -15.80 22.08 -20.99
N LYS A 27 -15.05 23.17 -20.73
CA LYS A 27 -14.99 24.35 -21.61
C LYS A 27 -14.40 24.02 -22.99
N GLU A 28 -13.30 23.27 -23.02
CA GLU A 28 -12.63 22.82 -24.25
C GLU A 28 -13.56 21.88 -25.04
N GLU A 29 -13.88 22.22 -26.29
CA GLU A 29 -14.84 21.45 -27.10
C GLU A 29 -14.32 20.06 -27.49
N SER A 30 -13.04 19.96 -27.88
CA SER A 30 -12.39 18.66 -28.16
C SER A 30 -12.44 17.75 -26.93
N TYR A 31 -12.10 18.28 -25.76
CA TYR A 31 -12.09 17.52 -24.50
C TYR A 31 -13.51 17.10 -24.09
N ARG A 32 -14.48 18.02 -24.17
CA ARG A 32 -15.90 17.73 -23.90
C ARG A 32 -16.44 16.62 -24.79
N ASN A 33 -16.07 16.62 -26.08
CA ASN A 33 -16.45 15.58 -27.01
C ASN A 33 -15.75 14.24 -26.71
N GLN A 34 -14.48 14.24 -26.30
CA GLN A 34 -13.78 13.03 -25.85
C GLN A 34 -14.43 12.43 -24.59
N VAL A 35 -14.74 13.24 -23.58
CA VAL A 35 -15.45 12.78 -22.36
C VAL A 35 -16.83 12.21 -22.70
N ALA A 36 -17.56 12.83 -23.62
CA ALA A 36 -18.86 12.31 -24.06
C ALA A 36 -18.73 10.95 -24.80
N GLN A 37 -17.67 10.76 -25.59
CA GLN A 37 -17.35 9.50 -26.24
C GLN A 37 -16.95 8.42 -25.23
N ASP A 38 -16.00 8.70 -24.34
CA ASP A 38 -15.50 7.75 -23.33
C ASP A 38 -16.63 7.36 -22.35
N PHE A 39 -17.51 8.29 -21.99
CA PHE A 39 -18.72 8.04 -21.21
C PHE A 39 -19.69 7.06 -21.91
N GLU A 40 -20.00 7.29 -23.18
CA GLU A 40 -20.92 6.41 -23.92
C GLU A 40 -20.29 5.03 -24.20
N GLN A 41 -18.97 4.96 -24.43
CA GLN A 41 -18.23 3.69 -24.49
C GLN A 41 -18.31 2.93 -23.15
N LYS A 42 -18.09 3.60 -22.01
CA LYS A 42 -18.22 3.01 -20.66
C LYS A 42 -19.62 2.44 -20.44
N LYS A 43 -20.65 3.19 -20.82
CA LYS A 43 -22.06 2.82 -20.71
C LYS A 43 -22.43 1.63 -21.60
N GLN A 44 -21.91 1.57 -22.83
CA GLN A 44 -22.07 0.41 -23.71
C GLN A 44 -21.29 -0.83 -23.21
N ALA A 45 -20.18 -0.62 -22.51
CA ALA A 45 -19.41 -1.69 -21.89
C ALA A 45 -20.03 -2.23 -20.59
N LEU A 46 -20.95 -1.50 -19.96
CA LEU A 46 -21.67 -1.86 -18.72
C LEU A 46 -23.20 -1.86 -18.93
N PRO A 47 -23.76 -2.78 -19.76
CA PRO A 47 -25.16 -2.71 -20.21
C PRO A 47 -26.20 -3.30 -19.23
N HIS A 48 -25.79 -3.73 -18.02
CA HIS A 48 -26.67 -4.40 -17.06
C HIS A 48 -26.86 -3.58 -15.77
N GLY A 49 -28.11 -3.52 -15.30
CA GLY A 49 -28.51 -2.78 -14.11
C GLY A 49 -28.67 -1.28 -14.35
N ASP A 50 -29.30 -0.59 -13.40
CA ASP A 50 -29.64 0.84 -13.47
C ASP A 50 -28.44 1.77 -13.19
N LEU A 51 -27.22 1.34 -13.54
CA LEU A 51 -25.93 1.95 -13.14
C LEU A 51 -25.80 3.42 -13.55
N PHE A 52 -26.44 3.81 -14.66
CA PHE A 52 -26.40 5.17 -15.22
C PHE A 52 -27.72 5.95 -15.03
N ALA A 53 -28.63 5.47 -14.17
CA ALA A 53 -29.98 6.06 -14.02
C ALA A 53 -29.98 7.54 -13.63
N ILE A 54 -28.96 8.01 -12.88
CA ILE A 54 -28.82 9.42 -12.49
C ILE A 54 -28.84 10.39 -13.68
N PHE A 55 -28.35 9.99 -14.85
CA PHE A 55 -28.34 10.83 -16.05
C PHE A 55 -29.73 11.02 -16.69
N ALA A 56 -30.72 10.21 -16.30
CA ALA A 56 -32.10 10.35 -16.74
C ALA A 56 -32.87 11.44 -15.95
N ASP A 57 -32.31 11.96 -14.86
CA ASP A 57 -32.89 13.11 -14.17
C ASP A 57 -32.86 14.36 -15.07
N SER A 58 -34.02 15.01 -15.20
CA SER A 58 -34.23 16.22 -15.99
C SER A 58 -33.84 17.50 -15.25
N ILE A 59 -33.52 17.42 -13.95
CA ILE A 59 -33.17 18.56 -13.09
C ILE A 59 -31.66 18.89 -13.16
N LEU A 60 -30.81 17.94 -13.60
CA LEU A 60 -29.35 18.15 -13.72
C LEU A 60 -29.00 19.34 -14.62
N SER A 61 -28.30 20.33 -14.05
CA SER A 61 -27.69 21.44 -14.80
C SER A 61 -26.56 20.95 -15.71
N VAL A 62 -26.14 21.81 -16.66
CA VAL A 62 -25.01 21.50 -17.57
C VAL A 62 -23.73 21.19 -16.80
N TYR A 63 -23.43 21.95 -15.73
CA TYR A 63 -22.27 21.71 -14.87
C TYR A 63 -22.34 20.33 -14.20
N GLU A 64 -23.48 20.00 -13.57
CA GLU A 64 -23.64 18.71 -12.88
C GLU A 64 -23.57 17.54 -13.85
N ARG A 65 -24.22 17.66 -15.01
CA ARG A 65 -24.22 16.63 -16.07
C ARG A 65 -22.82 16.39 -16.62
N GLU A 66 -22.05 17.44 -16.91
CA GLU A 66 -20.69 17.32 -17.44
C GLU A 66 -19.69 16.79 -16.40
N ALA A 67 -19.78 17.26 -15.15
CA ALA A 67 -18.94 16.77 -14.06
C ALA A 67 -19.25 15.29 -13.73
N LEU A 68 -20.52 14.89 -13.73
CA LEU A 68 -20.92 13.49 -13.62
C LEU A 68 -20.43 12.66 -14.83
N MET A 69 -20.56 13.15 -16.07
CA MET A 69 -20.06 12.44 -17.26
C MET A 69 -18.55 12.20 -17.19
N PHE A 70 -17.78 13.19 -16.72
CA PHE A 70 -16.34 13.06 -16.47
C PHE A 70 -16.04 11.97 -15.43
N LEU A 71 -16.73 11.99 -14.27
CA LEU A 71 -16.55 10.95 -13.25
C LEU A 71 -16.92 9.56 -13.78
N TYR A 72 -18.07 9.41 -14.42
CA TYR A 72 -18.58 8.12 -14.92
C TYR A 72 -17.75 7.53 -16.08
N ALA A 73 -17.18 8.35 -16.97
CA ALA A 73 -16.27 7.85 -18.00
C ALA A 73 -15.06 7.13 -17.36
N TYR A 74 -14.48 7.75 -16.33
CA TYR A 74 -13.12 7.45 -15.88
C TYR A 74 -13.01 6.65 -14.58
N MET A 75 -14.01 6.67 -13.68
CA MET A 75 -13.96 5.87 -12.45
C MET A 75 -13.90 4.35 -12.73
N PRO A 76 -13.21 3.53 -11.90
CA PRO A 76 -13.17 2.07 -12.06
C PRO A 76 -14.58 1.45 -11.96
N ILE A 77 -14.77 0.22 -12.49
CA ILE A 77 -16.09 -0.45 -12.50
C ILE A 77 -16.73 -0.46 -11.12
N GLY A 78 -15.97 -0.78 -10.06
CA GLY A 78 -16.49 -0.86 -8.68
C GLY A 78 -17.14 0.43 -8.20
N ASP A 79 -16.55 1.58 -8.55
CA ASP A 79 -17.12 2.89 -8.21
C ASP A 79 -18.50 3.10 -8.87
N VAL A 80 -18.69 2.58 -10.09
CA VAL A 80 -19.98 2.61 -10.81
C VAL A 80 -21.03 1.68 -10.20
N THR A 81 -20.61 0.56 -9.58
CA THR A 81 -21.53 -0.52 -9.14
C THR A 81 -21.86 -0.52 -7.65
N ASP A 82 -20.96 0.00 -6.83
CA ASP A 82 -21.01 -0.17 -5.37
C ASP A 82 -21.54 1.10 -4.67
N TYR A 83 -21.53 2.24 -5.37
CA TYR A 83 -22.03 3.54 -4.88
C TYR A 83 -23.22 4.05 -5.73
N PRO A 84 -24.20 4.75 -5.13
CA PRO A 84 -25.35 5.30 -5.85
C PRO A 84 -24.99 6.59 -6.62
N GLY A 85 -25.69 6.88 -7.71
CA GLY A 85 -25.47 8.09 -8.50
C GLY A 85 -25.65 9.40 -7.71
N ASP A 86 -26.52 9.41 -6.71
CA ASP A 86 -26.74 10.56 -5.83
C ASP A 86 -25.51 10.93 -4.99
N TYR A 87 -24.70 9.94 -4.59
CA TYR A 87 -23.43 10.17 -3.87
C TYR A 87 -22.43 10.95 -4.73
N TYR A 88 -22.37 10.63 -6.04
CA TYR A 88 -21.54 11.38 -6.98
C TYR A 88 -22.11 12.78 -7.24
N LEU A 89 -23.44 12.94 -7.31
CA LEU A 89 -24.08 14.24 -7.48
C LEU A 89 -23.86 15.16 -6.26
N GLU A 90 -23.91 14.63 -5.04
CA GLU A 90 -23.54 15.36 -3.82
C GLU A 90 -22.07 15.78 -3.86
N ASN A 91 -21.15 14.87 -4.19
CA ASN A 91 -19.72 15.19 -4.29
C ASN A 91 -19.38 16.22 -5.39
N VAL A 92 -20.12 16.24 -6.51
CA VAL A 92 -20.06 17.26 -7.56
C VAL A 92 -20.54 18.62 -7.05
N ARG A 93 -21.65 18.65 -6.31
CA ARG A 93 -22.22 19.86 -5.70
C ARG A 93 -21.30 20.45 -4.63
N LEU A 94 -20.74 19.61 -3.76
CA LEU A 94 -19.75 20.01 -2.74
C LEU A 94 -18.50 20.60 -3.39
N SER A 95 -17.90 19.94 -4.40
CA SER A 95 -16.77 20.51 -5.13
C SER A 95 -17.11 21.87 -5.76
N LYS A 96 -18.32 22.06 -6.31
CA LYS A 96 -18.73 23.36 -6.82
C LYS A 96 -18.87 24.40 -5.70
N GLN A 97 -19.53 24.06 -4.60
CA GLN A 97 -19.70 24.95 -3.44
C GLN A 97 -18.34 25.45 -2.95
N THR A 98 -17.41 24.53 -2.71
CA THR A 98 -16.04 24.85 -2.30
C THR A 98 -15.34 25.78 -3.31
N ARG A 99 -15.52 25.56 -4.63
CA ARG A 99 -14.92 26.43 -5.67
C ARG A 99 -15.56 27.82 -5.72
N ASP A 100 -16.82 27.97 -5.34
CA ASP A 100 -17.50 29.26 -5.28
C ASP A 100 -17.20 30.03 -3.97
N GLU A 101 -17.00 29.32 -2.86
CA GLU A 101 -16.79 29.87 -1.50
C GLU A 101 -15.32 30.15 -1.14
N MET A 102 -14.36 29.32 -1.58
CA MET A 102 -12.94 29.49 -1.24
C MET A 102 -12.26 30.56 -2.11
N SER A 103 -11.34 31.32 -1.51
CA SER A 103 -10.64 32.46 -2.14
C SER A 103 -9.98 32.08 -3.47
N TRP A 104 -9.24 30.97 -3.48
CA TRP A 104 -8.51 30.43 -4.63
C TRP A 104 -9.38 29.74 -5.69
N GLY A 105 -10.66 29.46 -5.43
CA GLY A 105 -11.49 28.64 -6.33
C GLY A 105 -11.63 29.21 -7.76
N LYS A 106 -11.44 30.52 -7.92
CA LYS A 106 -11.46 31.26 -9.20
C LYS A 106 -10.09 31.37 -9.88
N GLU A 107 -9.01 31.09 -9.14
CA GLU A 107 -7.62 31.20 -9.60
C GLU A 107 -7.10 29.85 -10.13
N ILE A 108 -7.64 28.74 -9.61
CA ILE A 108 -7.34 27.38 -10.09
C ILE A 108 -7.89 27.18 -11.52
N PRO A 109 -7.05 26.80 -12.51
CA PRO A 109 -7.48 26.48 -13.87
C PRO A 109 -8.49 25.32 -13.91
N ASP A 110 -9.42 25.35 -14.86
CA ASP A 110 -10.49 24.34 -14.94
C ASP A 110 -9.98 22.91 -15.17
N GLU A 111 -8.89 22.74 -15.91
CA GLU A 111 -8.16 21.47 -16.06
C GLU A 111 -7.64 20.97 -14.72
N VAL A 112 -6.88 21.80 -14.00
CA VAL A 112 -6.30 21.45 -12.69
C VAL A 112 -7.40 21.10 -11.68
N PHE A 113 -8.50 21.85 -11.67
CA PHE A 113 -9.66 21.56 -10.83
C PHE A 113 -10.34 20.24 -11.22
N ARG A 114 -10.56 20.00 -12.53
CA ARG A 114 -11.17 18.80 -13.11
C ARG A 114 -10.39 17.53 -12.77
N HIS A 115 -9.07 17.58 -12.81
CA HIS A 115 -8.22 16.40 -12.62
C HIS A 115 -7.75 16.18 -11.18
N PHE A 116 -7.64 17.24 -10.35
CA PHE A 116 -7.02 17.16 -9.01
C PHE A 116 -7.89 17.67 -7.85
N VAL A 117 -9.11 18.17 -8.10
CA VAL A 117 -10.10 18.50 -7.05
C VAL A 117 -11.39 17.69 -7.18
N LEU A 118 -11.98 17.63 -8.39
CA LEU A 118 -13.26 16.95 -8.60
C LEU A 118 -13.24 15.44 -8.21
N PRO A 119 -12.23 14.63 -8.59
CA PRO A 119 -12.23 13.19 -8.31
C PRO A 119 -12.29 12.90 -6.80
N ILE A 120 -13.19 12.01 -6.40
CA ILE A 120 -13.36 11.59 -5.01
C ILE A 120 -12.20 10.66 -4.63
N ARG A 121 -12.00 9.60 -5.45
CA ARG A 121 -10.95 8.58 -5.26
C ARG A 121 -9.54 9.16 -5.31
N VAL A 122 -8.64 8.57 -4.52
CA VAL A 122 -7.19 8.83 -4.52
C VAL A 122 -6.40 7.57 -4.86
N ASN A 123 -6.72 6.43 -4.23
CA ASN A 123 -5.99 5.16 -4.30
C ASN A 123 -7.01 3.99 -4.41
N ASN A 124 -6.80 2.90 -3.67
CA ASN A 124 -7.62 1.69 -3.59
C ASN A 124 -8.58 1.65 -2.38
N GLU A 125 -8.84 2.80 -1.75
CA GLU A 125 -9.72 2.94 -0.60
C GLU A 125 -11.21 2.71 -0.92
N ASN A 126 -12.03 2.57 0.12
CA ASN A 126 -13.47 2.75 -0.03
C ASN A 126 -13.80 4.25 -0.02
N LEU A 127 -14.73 4.66 -0.88
CA LEU A 127 -15.27 6.03 -0.86
C LEU A 127 -16.25 6.19 0.31
N ASP A 128 -16.28 7.38 0.91
CA ASP A 128 -17.13 7.75 2.05
C ASP A 128 -17.51 9.24 2.03
N ASP A 129 -18.21 9.71 3.06
CA ASP A 129 -18.72 11.10 3.19
C ASP A 129 -17.64 12.16 3.54
N SER A 130 -16.36 11.79 3.48
CA SER A 130 -15.23 12.61 3.95
C SER A 130 -15.20 14.03 3.38
N ARG A 131 -15.49 14.22 2.08
CA ARG A 131 -15.56 15.56 1.45
C ARG A 131 -16.48 16.53 2.20
N ARG A 132 -17.64 16.05 2.67
CA ARG A 132 -18.61 16.87 3.42
C ARG A 132 -18.12 17.18 4.83
N VAL A 133 -17.70 16.14 5.55
CA VAL A 133 -17.22 16.26 6.95
C VAL A 133 -15.99 17.15 7.05
N PHE A 134 -15.02 16.97 6.14
CA PHE A 134 -13.76 17.71 6.15
C PHE A 134 -13.97 19.17 5.71
N TYR A 135 -14.91 19.44 4.79
CA TYR A 135 -15.26 20.83 4.45
C TYR A 135 -15.79 21.58 5.68
N ASP A 136 -16.72 20.98 6.42
CA ASP A 136 -17.31 21.59 7.61
C ASP A 136 -16.29 21.82 8.74
N GLU A 137 -15.26 20.98 8.88
CA GLU A 137 -14.18 21.17 9.85
C GLU A 137 -13.10 22.17 9.40
N LEU A 138 -12.77 22.25 8.10
CA LEU A 138 -11.60 22.99 7.59
C LEU A 138 -11.92 24.40 7.06
N LYS A 139 -13.13 24.63 6.50
CA LYS A 139 -13.47 25.86 5.76
C LYS A 139 -13.24 27.17 6.53
N ASP A 140 -13.42 27.16 7.85
CA ASP A 140 -13.20 28.32 8.71
C ASP A 140 -11.75 28.42 9.26
N ARG A 141 -10.97 27.32 9.26
CA ARG A 141 -9.53 27.33 9.60
C ARG A 141 -8.71 27.97 8.49
N VAL A 142 -8.95 27.56 7.24
CA VAL A 142 -8.17 28.02 6.07
C VAL A 142 -8.60 29.41 5.55
N LYS A 143 -9.54 30.04 6.24
CA LYS A 143 -10.31 31.20 5.77
C LYS A 143 -9.48 32.47 5.69
N GLY A 144 -9.15 32.89 4.48
CA GLY A 144 -8.33 34.08 4.23
C GLY A 144 -6.82 33.84 4.35
N LEU A 145 -6.40 32.59 4.51
CA LEU A 145 -4.99 32.21 4.33
C LEU A 145 -4.62 32.26 2.83
N PRO A 146 -3.36 32.59 2.48
CA PRO A 146 -2.76 32.22 1.21
C PRO A 146 -2.82 30.70 0.99
N MET A 147 -2.87 30.23 -0.26
CA MET A 147 -3.07 28.80 -0.54
C MET A 147 -1.96 27.91 0.06
N LYS A 148 -0.71 28.39 0.11
CA LYS A 148 0.43 27.67 0.71
C LYS A 148 0.28 27.48 2.21
N ASP A 149 -0.15 28.53 2.90
CA ASP A 149 -0.40 28.49 4.35
C ASP A 149 -1.63 27.63 4.66
N ALA A 150 -2.63 27.62 3.76
CA ALA A 150 -3.78 26.72 3.83
C ALA A 150 -3.39 25.24 3.62
N ILE A 151 -2.44 24.91 2.74
CA ILE A 151 -1.91 23.54 2.61
C ILE A 151 -1.29 23.08 3.93
N LEU A 152 -0.47 23.92 4.56
CA LEU A 152 0.17 23.62 5.84
C LEU A 152 -0.86 23.48 6.97
N GLU A 153 -1.85 24.38 7.07
CA GLU A 153 -2.92 24.29 8.08
C GLU A 153 -3.79 23.03 7.91
N VAL A 154 -4.08 22.61 6.68
CA VAL A 154 -4.79 21.33 6.43
C VAL A 154 -3.94 20.15 6.89
N ASN A 155 -2.62 20.15 6.65
CA ASN A 155 -1.75 19.06 7.09
C ASN A 155 -1.59 19.00 8.63
N HIS A 156 -1.56 20.15 9.31
CA HIS A 156 -1.65 20.22 10.77
C HIS A 156 -2.99 19.67 11.29
N TRP A 157 -4.13 20.04 10.69
CA TRP A 157 -5.42 19.42 11.03
C TRP A 157 -5.42 17.92 10.76
N CYS A 158 -4.73 17.43 9.72
CA CYS A 158 -4.58 16.00 9.48
C CYS A 158 -3.83 15.30 10.62
N HIS A 159 -2.77 15.92 11.14
CA HIS A 159 -2.00 15.44 12.29
C HIS A 159 -2.81 15.39 13.60
N GLU A 160 -3.80 16.28 13.81
CA GLU A 160 -4.76 16.17 14.93
C GLU A 160 -5.60 14.88 14.91
N LYS A 161 -5.66 14.18 13.77
CA LYS A 161 -6.59 13.07 13.52
C LYS A 161 -5.87 11.73 13.34
N VAL A 162 -4.75 11.69 12.62
CA VAL A 162 -4.08 10.46 12.16
C VAL A 162 -2.58 10.55 12.41
N VAL A 163 -1.92 9.39 12.57
CA VAL A 163 -0.47 9.23 12.71
C VAL A 163 -0.03 7.87 12.16
N TYR A 164 1.24 7.76 11.75
CA TYR A 164 1.76 6.56 11.11
C TYR A 164 1.76 5.32 12.03
N ARG A 165 1.26 4.21 11.50
CA ARG A 165 1.41 2.85 12.01
C ARG A 165 1.27 1.84 10.87
N PRO A 166 2.21 0.87 10.73
CA PRO A 166 2.11 -0.16 9.70
C PRO A 166 0.84 -1.00 9.85
N SER A 167 0.26 -1.39 8.71
CA SER A 167 -0.83 -2.35 8.57
C SER A 167 -0.89 -2.87 7.13
N ASP A 168 -1.82 -3.76 6.83
CA ASP A 168 -2.02 -4.41 5.53
C ASP A 168 -2.24 -3.43 4.33
N ALA A 169 -2.23 -4.00 3.13
CA ALA A 169 -2.30 -3.29 1.85
C ALA A 169 -3.70 -2.77 1.42
N ARG A 170 -4.78 -3.00 2.19
CA ARG A 170 -6.10 -2.41 1.93
C ARG A 170 -6.13 -0.98 2.48
N THR A 171 -6.20 0.05 1.66
CA THR A 171 -6.24 1.43 2.18
C THR A 171 -7.59 1.69 2.87
N SER A 172 -7.56 2.06 4.15
CA SER A 172 -8.76 2.57 4.86
C SER A 172 -9.33 3.83 4.19
N SER A 173 -10.65 4.00 4.24
CA SER A 173 -11.28 5.26 3.81
C SER A 173 -10.89 6.42 4.74
N PRO A 174 -10.97 7.69 4.30
CA PRO A 174 -10.56 8.83 5.11
C PRO A 174 -11.28 8.92 6.47
N LEU A 175 -12.59 8.62 6.56
CA LEU A 175 -13.32 8.59 7.84
C LEU A 175 -12.98 7.34 8.67
N ALA A 176 -12.64 6.21 8.05
CA ALA A 176 -12.15 5.03 8.76
C ALA A 176 -10.76 5.27 9.39
N SER A 177 -9.90 6.08 8.75
CA SER A 177 -8.64 6.56 9.31
C SER A 177 -8.86 7.45 10.53
N VAL A 178 -9.81 8.40 10.48
CA VAL A 178 -10.21 9.20 11.67
C VAL A 178 -10.71 8.30 12.80
N LYS A 179 -11.63 7.37 12.52
CA LYS A 179 -12.20 6.40 13.49
C LYS A 179 -11.16 5.45 14.10
N THR A 180 -10.02 5.29 13.43
CA THR A 180 -8.86 4.50 13.87
C THR A 180 -7.84 5.34 14.66
N ALA A 181 -7.71 6.62 14.30
CA ALA A 181 -6.65 7.56 14.68
C ALA A 181 -5.22 7.09 14.33
N TYR A 182 -5.07 6.25 13.30
CA TYR A 182 -3.78 5.90 12.68
C TYR A 182 -3.99 5.33 11.26
N GLY A 183 -2.96 5.39 10.42
CA GLY A 183 -2.88 4.80 9.09
C GLY A 183 -1.44 4.44 8.73
N ARG A 184 -1.18 3.82 7.57
CA ARG A 184 0.16 3.85 6.95
C ARG A 184 0.22 5.00 5.93
N CYS A 185 1.39 5.26 5.36
CA CYS A 185 1.64 6.27 4.34
C CYS A 185 0.57 6.37 3.23
N GLY A 186 0.03 5.23 2.77
CA GLY A 186 -1.08 5.19 1.80
C GLY A 186 -2.39 5.75 2.34
N GLU A 187 -2.83 5.32 3.52
CA GLU A 187 -3.99 5.87 4.24
C GLU A 187 -3.83 7.36 4.55
N GLU A 188 -2.65 7.79 4.98
CA GLU A 188 -2.37 9.16 5.39
C GLU A 188 -2.34 10.13 4.20
N SER A 189 -1.67 9.76 3.11
CA SER A 189 -1.69 10.54 1.87
C SER A 189 -3.07 10.53 1.19
N THR A 190 -3.83 9.44 1.30
CA THR A 190 -5.23 9.38 0.86
C THR A 190 -6.11 10.34 1.66
N PHE A 191 -5.99 10.32 3.00
CA PHE A 191 -6.72 11.18 3.93
C PHE A 191 -6.37 12.66 3.74
N THR A 192 -5.08 12.99 3.59
CA THR A 192 -4.59 14.36 3.39
C THR A 192 -5.01 14.92 2.02
N VAL A 193 -4.94 14.12 0.94
CA VAL A 193 -5.50 14.52 -0.37
C VAL A 193 -7.01 14.76 -0.29
N ALA A 194 -7.76 13.90 0.40
CA ALA A 194 -9.20 14.10 0.59
C ALA A 194 -9.52 15.40 1.37
N ALA A 195 -8.73 15.72 2.40
CA ALA A 195 -8.85 16.96 3.17
C ALA A 195 -8.56 18.22 2.33
N LEU A 196 -7.47 18.22 1.55
CA LEU A 196 -7.13 19.32 0.64
C LEU A 196 -8.19 19.52 -0.45
N ARG A 197 -8.66 18.43 -1.07
CA ARG A 197 -9.74 18.48 -2.07
C ARG A 197 -11.08 18.93 -1.48
N ALA A 198 -11.35 18.68 -0.20
CA ALA A 198 -12.55 19.16 0.47
C ALA A 198 -12.60 20.70 0.54
N VAL A 199 -11.46 21.35 0.82
CA VAL A 199 -11.29 22.82 0.70
C VAL A 199 -10.82 23.28 -0.69
N GLY A 200 -10.89 22.40 -1.68
CA GLY A 200 -10.75 22.74 -3.10
C GLY A 200 -9.33 23.07 -3.55
N ILE A 201 -8.33 22.75 -2.72
CA ILE A 201 -6.92 22.81 -3.08
C ILE A 201 -6.63 21.60 -3.97
N PRO A 202 -6.02 21.77 -5.16
CA PRO A 202 -5.74 20.65 -6.06
C PRO A 202 -4.62 19.79 -5.47
N ALA A 203 -4.88 18.50 -5.28
CA ALA A 203 -3.96 17.60 -4.59
C ALA A 203 -3.89 16.21 -5.23
N ARG A 204 -2.70 15.60 -5.19
CA ARG A 204 -2.41 14.28 -5.72
C ARG A 204 -1.51 13.49 -4.76
N GLN A 205 -1.80 12.20 -4.64
CA GLN A 205 -0.91 11.26 -3.95
C GLN A 205 0.26 10.93 -4.88
N VAL A 206 1.48 11.05 -4.39
CA VAL A 206 2.70 10.64 -5.10
C VAL A 206 3.20 9.35 -4.49
N TYR A 207 3.65 8.43 -5.34
CA TYR A 207 4.12 7.12 -4.94
C TYR A 207 5.50 6.84 -5.54
N THR A 208 6.37 6.20 -4.76
CA THR A 208 7.53 5.47 -5.30
C THR A 208 7.25 3.98 -5.15
N PRO A 209 7.10 3.21 -6.26
CA PRO A 209 6.65 1.83 -6.17
C PRO A 209 7.56 0.94 -5.33
N ARG A 210 8.88 1.16 -5.47
CA ARG A 210 9.97 0.52 -4.74
C ARG A 210 11.19 1.46 -4.76
N TRP A 211 11.84 1.61 -3.62
CA TRP A 211 13.14 2.28 -3.53
C TRP A 211 14.24 1.43 -4.21
N ALA A 212 15.26 2.07 -4.79
CA ALA A 212 16.42 1.35 -5.32
C ALA A 212 17.51 1.12 -4.26
N HIS A 213 17.62 2.02 -3.29
CA HIS A 213 18.68 2.06 -2.27
C HIS A 213 18.33 1.33 -0.95
N THR A 214 17.06 1.05 -0.70
CA THR A 214 16.56 0.29 0.46
C THR A 214 15.38 -0.60 0.04
N ASP A 215 14.97 -1.54 0.88
CA ASP A 215 13.83 -2.44 0.64
C ASP A 215 12.55 -1.91 1.31
N ASP A 216 11.91 -0.93 0.66
CA ASP A 216 10.48 -0.57 0.85
C ASP A 216 9.93 0.21 -0.37
N ASN A 217 8.70 0.72 -0.25
CA ASN A 217 8.00 1.74 -1.04
C ASN A 217 7.81 3.03 -0.19
N HIS A 218 7.17 4.07 -0.73
CA HIS A 218 6.63 5.17 0.09
C HIS A 218 5.53 5.96 -0.65
N ALA A 219 4.61 6.58 0.11
CA ALA A 219 3.48 7.36 -0.41
C ALA A 219 3.32 8.69 0.36
N TRP A 220 3.25 9.80 -0.35
CA TRP A 220 3.12 11.16 0.22
C TRP A 220 2.20 12.03 -0.65
N VAL A 221 2.15 13.34 -0.41
CA VAL A 221 1.24 14.28 -1.10
C VAL A 221 2.01 15.36 -1.85
N GLU A 222 1.51 15.68 -3.04
CA GLU A 222 1.73 16.96 -3.70
C GLU A 222 0.43 17.77 -3.74
N ALA A 223 0.52 19.07 -3.42
CA ALA A 223 -0.56 20.04 -3.57
C ALA A 223 -0.13 21.18 -4.52
N TRP A 224 -1.05 21.66 -5.34
CA TRP A 224 -0.81 22.76 -6.27
C TRP A 224 -1.08 24.09 -5.58
N ALA A 225 -0.17 25.06 -5.73
CA ALA A 225 -0.40 26.45 -5.36
C ALA A 225 0.34 27.39 -6.34
N ASP A 226 -0.32 28.50 -6.71
CA ASP A 226 0.26 29.58 -7.51
C ASP A 226 1.00 29.11 -8.79
N GLY A 227 0.44 28.13 -9.50
CA GLY A 227 1.03 27.55 -10.72
C GLY A 227 2.01 26.39 -10.51
N HIS A 228 2.36 26.04 -9.27
CA HIS A 228 3.43 25.10 -8.96
C HIS A 228 2.93 23.94 -8.06
N TRP A 229 3.50 22.75 -8.24
CA TRP A 229 3.30 21.63 -7.31
C TRP A 229 4.30 21.71 -6.15
N TYR A 230 3.83 21.38 -4.95
CA TYR A 230 4.61 21.36 -3.71
C TYR A 230 4.40 20.05 -2.96
N PHE A 231 5.48 19.40 -2.52
CA PHE A 231 5.43 18.13 -1.79
C PHE A 231 5.62 18.29 -0.28
N PHE A 232 5.07 17.37 0.49
CA PHE A 232 5.19 17.31 1.97
C PHE A 232 4.74 15.94 2.50
N GLY A 233 5.12 15.63 3.74
CA GLY A 233 4.68 14.42 4.45
C GLY A 233 3.21 14.50 4.87
N ALA A 234 2.50 13.37 4.75
CA ALA A 234 1.06 13.32 4.94
C ALA A 234 0.71 13.05 6.41
N CYS A 235 -0.06 13.94 7.05
CA CYS A 235 -0.19 13.98 8.52
C CYS A 235 1.12 14.30 9.26
N GLU A 236 2.17 14.71 8.54
CA GLU A 236 3.51 14.99 9.05
C GLU A 236 3.84 16.48 8.76
N PRO A 237 3.34 17.43 9.58
CA PRO A 237 3.49 18.85 9.30
C PRO A 237 4.93 19.33 9.52
N GLU A 238 5.52 19.84 8.45
CA GLU A 238 6.78 20.57 8.44
C GLU A 238 6.52 22.08 8.32
N PRO A 239 7.40 22.97 8.84
CA PRO A 239 7.15 24.41 8.88
C PRO A 239 7.08 25.11 7.51
N VAL A 240 7.46 24.41 6.43
CA VAL A 240 7.53 24.90 5.05
C VAL A 240 7.21 23.76 4.08
N LEU A 241 6.74 24.12 2.88
CA LEU A 241 6.53 23.19 1.77
C LEU A 241 7.85 22.74 1.12
N ASN A 242 7.82 21.61 0.39
CA ASN A 242 8.99 20.90 -0.16
C ASN A 242 9.96 20.38 0.91
N LEU A 243 9.42 20.06 2.09
CA LEU A 243 10.14 19.45 3.20
C LEU A 243 9.35 18.25 3.76
N GLY A 244 10.10 17.20 4.07
CA GLY A 244 9.69 16.01 4.79
C GLY A 244 10.94 15.19 5.13
N TRP A 245 10.81 14.17 5.97
CA TRP A 245 11.94 13.29 6.28
C TRP A 245 12.47 12.54 5.03
N PHE A 246 11.61 12.36 4.02
CA PHE A 246 11.93 11.63 2.81
C PHE A 246 12.71 12.42 1.74
N ASN A 247 13.07 13.70 1.93
CA ASN A 247 13.85 14.46 0.93
C ASN A 247 15.13 13.70 0.49
N SER A 248 15.89 13.16 1.45
CA SER A 248 17.09 12.34 1.18
C SER A 248 16.80 11.08 0.36
N PRO A 249 15.98 10.11 0.81
CA PRO A 249 15.67 8.92 0.02
C PRO A 249 14.94 9.24 -1.31
N ALA A 250 14.12 10.30 -1.37
CA ALA A 250 13.49 10.76 -2.61
C ALA A 250 14.52 11.22 -3.65
N SER A 251 15.59 11.92 -3.26
CA SER A 251 16.69 12.23 -4.19
C SER A 251 17.41 10.97 -4.74
N ARG A 252 17.17 9.81 -4.12
CA ARG A 252 17.72 8.49 -4.44
C ARG A 252 16.69 7.51 -4.98
N GLY A 253 15.50 7.96 -5.35
CA GLY A 253 14.50 7.16 -6.05
C GLY A 253 14.81 7.07 -7.55
N MET A 254 14.35 5.99 -8.18
CA MET A 254 14.45 5.82 -9.63
C MET A 254 13.18 6.25 -10.36
N LEU A 255 12.03 6.26 -9.68
CA LEU A 255 10.74 6.65 -10.21
C LEU A 255 9.82 7.19 -9.11
N MET A 256 9.13 8.29 -9.40
CA MET A 256 8.00 8.81 -8.64
C MET A 256 6.87 9.05 -9.62
N HIS A 257 5.65 8.62 -9.28
CA HIS A 257 4.51 8.76 -10.17
C HIS A 257 3.23 9.06 -9.42
N THR A 258 2.22 9.47 -10.19
CA THR A 258 0.85 9.66 -9.72
C THR A 258 -0.14 9.31 -10.84
N LYS A 259 -1.36 8.98 -10.46
CA LYS A 259 -2.44 8.57 -11.37
C LYS A 259 -3.50 9.65 -11.42
N VAL A 260 -3.70 10.22 -12.59
CA VAL A 260 -4.59 11.35 -12.84
C VAL A 260 -5.84 10.85 -13.55
N PHE A 261 -7.01 10.98 -12.93
CA PHE A 261 -8.26 10.46 -13.50
C PHE A 261 -8.61 11.16 -14.82
N GLY A 262 -9.00 10.35 -15.81
CA GLY A 262 -9.27 10.78 -17.18
C GLY A 262 -8.03 11.02 -18.03
N ARG A 263 -8.27 11.42 -19.29
CA ARG A 263 -7.22 11.77 -20.26
C ARG A 263 -6.53 13.06 -19.82
N TYR A 264 -5.45 12.97 -19.06
CA TYR A 264 -4.65 14.12 -18.64
C TYR A 264 -3.45 14.31 -19.58
N ASN A 265 -3.25 15.54 -20.07
CA ASN A 265 -2.27 15.88 -21.10
C ASN A 265 -1.35 17.03 -20.66
N GLY A 266 -1.00 17.05 -19.38
CA GLY A 266 -0.08 18.01 -18.76
C GLY A 266 1.38 17.89 -19.24
N PRO A 267 2.29 18.72 -18.67
CA PRO A 267 3.70 18.77 -19.08
C PRO A 267 4.54 17.57 -18.63
N GLU A 268 4.09 16.76 -17.67
CA GLU A 268 4.82 15.60 -17.16
C GLU A 268 4.94 14.44 -18.17
N GLU A 269 5.98 13.60 -18.06
CA GLU A 269 6.12 12.43 -18.93
C GLU A 269 5.01 11.40 -18.64
N ILE A 270 4.10 11.22 -19.60
CA ILE A 270 3.09 10.16 -19.56
C ILE A 270 3.78 8.79 -19.56
N MET A 271 3.57 8.02 -18.50
CA MET A 271 4.06 6.65 -18.37
C MET A 271 3.13 5.69 -19.11
N LEU A 272 1.85 5.72 -18.77
CA LEU A 272 0.80 4.85 -19.27
C LEU A 272 -0.51 5.64 -19.36
N GLU A 273 -1.29 5.47 -20.41
CA GLU A 273 -2.68 5.94 -20.46
C GLU A 273 -3.62 4.74 -20.46
N THR A 274 -4.66 4.79 -19.63
CA THR A 274 -5.68 3.74 -19.48
C THR A 274 -7.07 4.33 -19.73
N PRO A 275 -8.12 3.51 -19.91
CA PRO A 275 -9.51 4.00 -19.94
C PRO A 275 -9.99 4.69 -18.65
N ASN A 276 -9.21 4.62 -17.56
CA ASN A 276 -9.57 5.21 -16.26
C ASN A 276 -8.72 6.45 -15.89
N TYR A 277 -7.43 6.42 -16.19
CA TYR A 277 -6.45 7.42 -15.75
C TYR A 277 -5.25 7.49 -16.69
N THR A 278 -4.64 8.67 -16.76
CA THR A 278 -3.26 8.85 -17.24
C THR A 278 -2.31 8.76 -16.05
N GLU A 279 -1.28 7.93 -16.16
CA GLU A 279 -0.19 7.82 -15.19
C GLU A 279 0.98 8.66 -15.65
N ILE A 280 1.49 9.54 -14.77
CA ILE A 280 2.52 10.53 -15.10
C ILE A 280 3.72 10.41 -14.16
N ASN A 281 4.89 10.68 -14.71
CA ASN A 281 6.18 10.66 -14.03
C ASN A 281 6.46 12.04 -13.41
N VAL A 282 6.71 12.09 -12.10
CA VAL A 282 6.87 13.34 -11.32
C VAL A 282 8.23 13.45 -10.62
N ILE A 283 9.16 12.55 -10.94
CA ILE A 283 10.51 12.44 -10.33
C ILE A 283 11.35 13.72 -10.41
N ASP A 284 11.16 14.56 -11.43
CA ASP A 284 11.93 15.80 -11.62
C ASP A 284 11.73 16.81 -10.47
N ASN A 285 10.67 16.67 -9.67
CA ASN A 285 10.46 17.43 -8.42
C ASN A 285 11.40 17.00 -7.27
N TYR A 286 12.06 15.84 -7.38
CA TYR A 286 12.77 15.15 -6.29
C TYR A 286 14.24 14.83 -6.57
N ALA A 287 14.56 14.41 -7.81
CA ALA A 287 15.86 13.81 -8.13
C ALA A 287 16.37 14.22 -9.53
N PRO A 288 17.70 14.38 -9.74
CA PRO A 288 18.26 14.58 -11.07
C PRO A 288 18.07 13.35 -11.97
N THR A 289 17.39 13.53 -13.11
CA THR A 289 17.00 12.45 -14.03
C THR A 289 17.86 12.32 -15.27
N ALA A 290 17.72 11.19 -15.96
CA ALA A 290 18.14 10.97 -17.34
C ALA A 290 17.09 10.15 -18.09
N LYS A 291 17.02 10.33 -19.41
CA LYS A 291 16.13 9.57 -20.30
C LYS A 291 16.94 8.54 -21.10
N ALA A 292 16.43 7.32 -21.19
CA ALA A 292 17.07 6.26 -21.97
C ALA A 292 16.10 5.61 -22.96
N ILE A 293 16.63 5.15 -24.10
CA ILE A 293 15.86 4.51 -25.18
C ILE A 293 16.23 3.04 -25.30
N VAL A 294 15.26 2.16 -25.08
CA VAL A 294 15.37 0.71 -25.29
C VAL A 294 14.92 0.40 -26.71
N THR A 295 15.78 -0.23 -27.52
CA THR A 295 15.42 -0.79 -28.83
C THR A 295 15.35 -2.31 -28.71
N VAL A 296 14.20 -2.89 -29.03
CA VAL A 296 13.93 -4.33 -28.93
C VAL A 296 14.01 -4.98 -30.31
N THR A 297 14.80 -6.05 -30.44
CA THR A 297 14.90 -6.85 -31.67
C THR A 297 14.46 -8.29 -31.46
N ASP A 298 14.17 -8.99 -32.56
CA ASP A 298 14.15 -10.45 -32.57
C ASP A 298 15.58 -11.03 -32.60
N ALA A 299 15.69 -12.35 -32.82
CA ALA A 299 16.97 -13.06 -32.92
C ALA A 299 17.72 -12.80 -34.25
N ASP A 300 17.04 -12.31 -35.28
CA ASP A 300 17.59 -11.96 -36.60
C ASP A 300 17.90 -10.45 -36.71
N GLY A 301 17.77 -9.72 -35.60
CA GLY A 301 18.08 -8.30 -35.49
C GLY A 301 17.03 -7.34 -36.05
N GLN A 302 15.81 -7.82 -36.36
CA GLN A 302 14.71 -6.97 -36.84
C GLN A 302 13.99 -6.30 -35.65
N PRO A 303 13.52 -5.05 -35.79
CA PRO A 303 12.81 -4.35 -34.73
C PRO A 303 11.45 -5.00 -34.42
N VAL A 304 11.13 -5.14 -33.12
CA VAL A 304 9.88 -5.77 -32.67
C VAL A 304 8.94 -4.70 -32.12
N ALA A 305 7.85 -4.43 -32.85
CA ALA A 305 6.77 -3.55 -32.42
C ALA A 305 5.84 -4.21 -31.39
N ASP A 306 5.22 -3.39 -30.53
CA ASP A 306 4.35 -3.76 -29.42
C ASP A 306 4.95 -4.81 -28.45
N ALA A 307 6.28 -4.91 -28.36
CA ALA A 307 6.94 -5.67 -27.30
C ALA A 307 6.70 -4.99 -25.95
N LYS A 308 6.33 -5.77 -24.94
CA LYS A 308 6.18 -5.26 -23.56
C LYS A 308 7.57 -5.04 -22.99
N VAL A 309 7.89 -3.82 -22.59
CA VAL A 309 9.17 -3.44 -21.96
C VAL A 309 8.90 -3.06 -20.51
N GLU A 310 9.30 -3.94 -19.59
CA GLU A 310 9.23 -3.74 -18.15
C GLU A 310 10.55 -3.18 -17.63
N PHE A 311 10.49 -2.05 -16.95
CA PHE A 311 11.60 -1.46 -16.21
C PHE A 311 11.51 -1.90 -14.75
N LYS A 312 12.53 -2.59 -14.25
CA LYS A 312 12.51 -3.31 -12.97
C LYS A 312 13.62 -2.85 -12.01
N ILE A 313 13.28 -2.74 -10.73
CA ILE A 313 14.21 -2.41 -9.62
C ILE A 313 14.37 -3.65 -8.74
N TYR A 314 15.57 -3.88 -8.19
CA TYR A 314 15.74 -4.86 -7.10
C TYR A 314 15.18 -4.29 -5.79
N ASN A 315 14.18 -4.97 -5.23
CA ASN A 315 13.61 -4.65 -3.92
C ASN A 315 12.91 -5.90 -3.35
N TYR A 316 12.98 -6.14 -2.04
CA TYR A 316 12.48 -7.36 -1.38
C TYR A 316 12.95 -8.66 -2.06
N ALA A 317 14.23 -8.69 -2.47
CA ALA A 317 14.82 -9.78 -3.24
C ALA A 317 14.01 -10.22 -4.48
N GLU A 318 13.26 -9.30 -5.09
CA GLU A 318 12.54 -9.43 -6.36
C GLU A 318 13.05 -8.38 -7.36
N PHE A 319 12.88 -8.61 -8.67
CA PHE A 319 12.99 -7.58 -9.70
C PHE A 319 11.60 -7.01 -10.04
N TYR A 320 11.09 -6.17 -9.14
CA TYR A 320 9.75 -5.56 -9.22
C TYR A 320 9.62 -4.58 -10.40
N THR A 321 8.59 -4.71 -11.23
CA THR A 321 8.30 -3.79 -12.35
C THR A 321 7.78 -2.45 -11.84
N VAL A 322 8.55 -1.37 -12.02
CA VAL A 322 8.12 0.01 -11.66
C VAL A 322 7.48 0.77 -12.80
N ALA A 323 7.79 0.43 -14.05
CA ALA A 323 7.11 0.99 -15.23
C ALA A 323 6.98 -0.06 -16.34
N THR A 324 5.87 -0.03 -17.06
CA THR A 324 5.67 -0.80 -18.29
C THR A 324 5.51 0.15 -19.47
N LYS A 325 6.27 -0.08 -20.54
CA LYS A 325 6.16 0.59 -21.83
C LYS A 325 5.92 -0.45 -22.93
N TYR A 326 5.52 0.01 -24.10
CA TYR A 326 5.42 -0.80 -25.31
C TYR A 326 6.25 -0.16 -26.42
N THR A 327 6.80 -0.98 -27.32
CA THR A 327 7.64 -0.50 -28.42
C THR A 327 6.84 0.02 -29.61
N ASP A 328 7.33 1.08 -30.23
CA ASP A 328 6.81 1.61 -31.49
C ASP A 328 7.15 0.74 -32.71
N ALA A 329 6.78 1.21 -33.90
CA ALA A 329 7.05 0.53 -35.18
C ALA A 329 8.56 0.43 -35.54
N GLU A 330 9.44 1.18 -34.87
CA GLU A 330 10.90 1.06 -34.98
C GLU A 330 11.50 0.17 -33.88
N GLY A 331 10.65 -0.48 -33.07
CA GLY A 331 11.05 -1.34 -31.95
C GLY A 331 11.49 -0.57 -30.70
N LYS A 332 11.14 0.71 -30.57
CA LYS A 332 11.68 1.59 -29.52
C LYS A 332 10.68 1.90 -28.41
N ALA A 333 11.17 1.90 -27.18
CA ALA A 333 10.48 2.38 -25.98
C ALA A 333 11.43 3.30 -25.19
N SER A 334 10.90 4.22 -24.38
CA SER A 334 11.73 5.10 -23.53
C SER A 334 11.10 5.38 -22.18
N LEU A 335 11.96 5.67 -21.20
CA LEU A 335 11.59 6.10 -19.85
C LEU A 335 12.58 7.18 -19.38
N THR A 336 12.09 8.15 -18.62
CA THR A 336 12.90 9.09 -17.85
C THR A 336 12.95 8.64 -16.39
N ALA A 337 14.14 8.52 -15.80
CA ALA A 337 14.32 7.94 -14.47
C ALA A 337 15.49 8.59 -13.71
N GLY A 338 15.56 8.32 -12.40
CA GLY A 338 16.69 8.71 -11.56
C GLY A 338 18.01 8.07 -12.02
N LYS A 339 19.15 8.70 -11.72
CA LYS A 339 20.47 8.30 -12.25
C LYS A 339 21.09 7.10 -11.51
N GLY A 340 20.53 5.92 -11.75
CA GLY A 340 21.00 4.64 -11.21
C GLY A 340 20.70 3.46 -12.14
N ASP A 341 20.85 2.25 -11.62
CA ASP A 341 20.71 1.02 -12.39
C ASP A 341 19.28 0.45 -12.35
N MET A 342 18.80 -0.08 -13.48
CA MET A 342 17.61 -0.94 -13.57
C MET A 342 17.90 -2.22 -14.37
N LEU A 343 17.08 -3.25 -14.13
CA LEU A 343 16.92 -4.36 -15.08
C LEU A 343 15.80 -4.01 -16.06
N VAL A 344 16.11 -4.01 -17.36
CA VAL A 344 15.10 -3.92 -18.43
C VAL A 344 14.76 -5.33 -18.88
N TRP A 345 13.47 -5.65 -18.96
CA TRP A 345 12.95 -6.93 -19.43
C TRP A 345 11.96 -6.69 -20.58
N ALA A 346 12.25 -7.23 -21.76
CA ALA A 346 11.37 -7.17 -22.92
C ALA A 346 10.76 -8.53 -23.23
N SER A 347 9.49 -8.59 -23.62
CA SER A 347 8.86 -9.84 -24.08
C SER A 347 7.74 -9.64 -25.12
N ARG A 348 7.59 -10.66 -25.98
CA ARG A 348 6.57 -10.76 -27.03
C ARG A 348 6.37 -12.24 -27.37
N ASN A 349 5.12 -12.69 -27.47
CA ASN A 349 4.75 -14.04 -27.94
C ASN A 349 5.50 -15.22 -27.26
N GLY A 350 5.78 -15.10 -25.95
CA GLY A 350 6.49 -16.12 -25.16
C GLY A 350 8.02 -16.08 -25.25
N GLN A 351 8.59 -15.33 -26.20
CA GLN A 351 10.02 -14.99 -26.21
C GLN A 351 10.28 -13.79 -25.29
N PHE A 352 11.45 -13.75 -24.68
CA PHE A 352 11.88 -12.65 -23.83
C PHE A 352 13.38 -12.34 -23.98
N GLY A 353 13.80 -11.21 -23.43
CA GLY A 353 15.19 -10.81 -23.29
C GLY A 353 15.31 -9.80 -22.16
N TYR A 354 16.47 -9.74 -21.50
CA TYR A 354 16.71 -8.76 -20.43
C TYR A 354 18.16 -8.27 -20.44
N ALA A 355 18.38 -7.06 -19.93
CA ALA A 355 19.70 -6.46 -19.74
C ALA A 355 19.68 -5.39 -18.64
N LYS A 356 20.83 -5.09 -18.04
CA LYS A 356 20.96 -3.93 -17.13
C LYS A 356 21.10 -2.64 -17.95
N ILE A 357 20.54 -1.55 -17.47
CA ILE A 357 20.77 -0.19 -17.96
C ILE A 357 21.14 0.73 -16.79
N SER A 358 22.02 1.69 -17.02
CA SER A 358 22.53 2.64 -16.01
C SER A 358 22.16 4.07 -16.42
N PHE A 359 21.04 4.57 -15.92
CA PHE A 359 20.49 5.87 -16.33
C PHE A 359 21.48 7.02 -16.05
N GLY A 360 21.73 7.85 -17.06
CA GLY A 360 22.70 8.95 -16.99
C GLY A 360 24.15 8.52 -17.24
N LYS A 361 24.38 7.26 -17.63
CA LYS A 361 25.61 6.78 -18.28
C LYS A 361 25.29 6.15 -19.64
N ASP A 362 24.18 5.40 -19.69
CA ASP A 362 23.66 4.73 -20.89
C ASP A 362 22.43 5.49 -21.41
N ASP A 363 22.56 6.18 -22.55
CA ASP A 363 21.44 6.88 -23.20
C ASP A 363 20.55 5.92 -24.03
N ALA A 364 21.07 4.74 -24.39
CA ALA A 364 20.36 3.75 -25.19
C ALA A 364 20.78 2.31 -24.85
N LEU A 365 19.84 1.38 -25.00
CA LEU A 365 20.01 -0.06 -24.81
C LEU A 365 19.50 -0.82 -26.06
N GLN A 366 20.27 -1.79 -26.54
CA GLN A 366 19.84 -2.76 -27.54
C GLN A 366 19.49 -4.08 -26.84
N LEU A 367 18.31 -4.65 -27.13
CA LEU A 367 17.77 -5.78 -26.38
C LEU A 367 17.07 -6.80 -27.29
N SER A 368 17.72 -7.94 -27.54
CA SER A 368 17.16 -9.00 -28.40
C SER A 368 16.33 -10.01 -27.61
N LEU A 369 15.18 -10.42 -28.14
CA LEU A 369 14.28 -11.44 -27.57
C LEU A 369 14.82 -12.87 -27.81
N ASN A 370 15.98 -13.16 -27.24
CA ASN A 370 16.75 -14.38 -27.50
C ASN A 370 16.61 -15.49 -26.44
N ARG A 371 15.74 -15.31 -25.43
CA ARG A 371 15.47 -16.28 -24.36
C ARG A 371 14.09 -16.91 -24.48
N LYS A 372 13.99 -18.15 -24.00
CA LYS A 372 12.76 -18.94 -23.93
C LYS A 372 12.57 -19.61 -22.57
N GLU A 373 11.37 -20.11 -22.35
CA GLU A 373 11.00 -20.92 -21.20
C GLU A 373 11.85 -22.21 -21.11
N GLY A 374 12.22 -22.61 -19.89
CA GLY A 374 12.94 -23.86 -19.60
C GLY A 374 14.47 -23.79 -19.67
N GLU A 375 15.08 -22.63 -19.94
CA GLU A 375 16.53 -22.46 -19.90
C GLU A 375 17.07 -22.47 -18.45
N VAL A 376 18.07 -23.32 -18.14
CA VAL A 376 18.64 -23.42 -16.79
C VAL A 376 19.99 -22.72 -16.72
N TYR A 377 20.09 -21.63 -15.96
CA TYR A 377 21.32 -20.85 -15.76
C TYR A 377 21.21 -19.92 -14.54
N SER A 378 22.33 -19.28 -14.16
CA SER A 378 22.38 -18.21 -13.16
C SER A 378 22.97 -16.92 -13.73
N LEU A 379 22.58 -15.79 -13.15
CA LEU A 379 22.89 -14.43 -13.58
C LEU A 379 23.23 -13.56 -12.35
N PRO A 380 24.52 -13.37 -12.02
CA PRO A 380 24.93 -12.40 -11.02
C PRO A 380 24.82 -10.98 -11.59
N MET A 381 24.24 -10.05 -10.82
CA MET A 381 24.14 -8.64 -11.21
C MET A 381 24.49 -7.70 -10.04
N ASP A 382 25.24 -6.65 -10.36
CA ASP A 382 25.59 -5.57 -9.42
C ASP A 382 24.79 -4.33 -9.81
N LEU A 383 24.02 -3.80 -8.83
CA LEU A 383 23.05 -2.74 -9.02
C LEU A 383 23.40 -1.55 -8.13
N VAL A 384 23.57 -0.38 -8.74
CA VAL A 384 23.93 0.88 -8.06
C VAL A 384 22.72 1.83 -8.08
N PRO A 385 22.13 2.19 -6.93
CA PRO A 385 21.08 3.21 -6.87
C PRO A 385 21.64 4.61 -7.13
N PRO A 386 20.79 5.63 -7.34
CA PRO A 386 21.25 7.01 -7.44
C PRO A 386 21.98 7.49 -6.18
N VAL A 387 22.91 8.40 -6.42
CA VAL A 387 23.67 9.13 -5.38
C VAL A 387 22.73 10.14 -4.72
N GLU A 388 22.91 10.37 -3.42
CA GLU A 388 22.14 11.38 -2.68
C GLU A 388 22.43 12.80 -3.17
N GLY A 389 21.38 13.61 -3.28
CA GLY A 389 21.47 14.97 -3.82
C GLY A 389 20.25 15.82 -3.47
N ALA A 390 19.68 15.60 -2.28
CA ALA A 390 18.44 16.24 -1.86
C ALA A 390 18.58 17.75 -1.70
N ASN A 391 17.64 18.48 -2.29
CA ASN A 391 17.40 19.87 -1.93
C ASN A 391 16.55 19.91 -0.65
N ILE A 392 16.95 20.73 0.33
CA ILE A 392 16.27 20.89 1.61
C ILE A 392 16.11 22.39 1.84
N PRO A 393 14.88 22.91 1.94
CA PRO A 393 14.65 24.34 2.19
C PRO A 393 15.17 24.76 3.57
N GLU A 394 15.62 26.02 3.68
CA GLU A 394 15.99 26.60 4.97
C GLU A 394 14.76 26.77 5.87
N VAL A 395 14.92 26.45 7.15
CA VAL A 395 13.91 26.59 8.21
C VAL A 395 14.58 27.28 9.39
N THR A 396 14.01 28.37 9.89
CA THR A 396 14.59 29.08 11.05
C THR A 396 14.31 28.33 12.36
N PRO A 397 15.12 28.52 13.41
CA PRO A 397 14.87 27.92 14.72
C PRO A 397 13.47 28.28 15.29
N GLU A 398 12.96 29.46 14.99
CA GLU A 398 11.64 29.93 15.42
C GLU A 398 10.52 29.21 14.68
N GLN A 399 10.65 29.00 13.36
CA GLN A 399 9.71 28.20 12.58
C GLN A 399 9.66 26.75 13.08
N ARG A 400 10.82 26.14 13.36
CA ARG A 400 10.90 24.80 13.94
C ARG A 400 10.23 24.76 15.32
N ALA A 401 10.58 25.68 16.22
CA ALA A 401 10.03 25.70 17.57
C ALA A 401 8.50 25.90 17.62
N GLU A 402 7.94 26.72 16.74
CA GLU A 402 6.49 26.88 16.62
C GLU A 402 5.82 25.62 16.03
N ASN A 403 6.42 24.97 15.03
CA ASN A 403 5.90 23.70 14.50
C ASN A 403 5.94 22.58 15.55
N ASP A 404 7.04 22.44 16.29
CA ASP A 404 7.19 21.47 17.38
C ASP A 404 6.20 21.74 18.53
N ARG A 405 5.85 23.03 18.78
CA ARG A 405 4.81 23.44 19.73
C ARG A 405 3.41 23.08 19.21
N ARG A 406 3.14 23.27 17.92
CA ARG A 406 1.90 22.88 17.24
C ARG A 406 1.70 21.36 17.27
N MET A 407 2.70 20.58 16.83
CA MET A 407 2.63 19.12 16.83
C MET A 407 2.32 18.54 18.22
N ALA A 408 2.95 19.05 19.28
CA ALA A 408 2.67 18.60 20.66
C ALA A 408 1.23 18.95 21.14
N GLN A 409 0.61 19.99 20.58
CA GLN A 409 -0.80 20.32 20.82
C GLN A 409 -1.74 19.41 20.02
N GLU A 410 -1.37 19.10 18.77
CA GLU A 410 -2.09 18.21 17.85
C GLU A 410 -2.08 16.75 18.35
N ASP A 411 -0.93 16.28 18.86
CA ASP A 411 -0.78 15.02 19.58
C ASP A 411 -1.73 14.93 20.78
N SER A 412 -1.90 16.04 21.53
CA SER A 412 -2.79 16.09 22.69
C SER A 412 -4.26 15.96 22.28
N ILE A 413 -4.67 16.58 21.16
CA ILE A 413 -6.00 16.45 20.57
C ILE A 413 -6.24 14.99 20.11
N ARG A 414 -5.29 14.42 19.36
CA ARG A 414 -5.36 13.04 18.86
C ARG A 414 -5.43 12.03 20.00
N ASN A 415 -4.60 12.19 21.03
CA ASN A 415 -4.59 11.31 22.20
C ASN A 415 -5.83 11.46 23.09
N ALA A 416 -6.41 12.66 23.20
CA ALA A 416 -7.69 12.86 23.89
C ALA A 416 -8.83 12.11 23.19
N TYR A 417 -8.85 12.07 21.85
CA TYR A 417 -9.78 11.22 21.09
C TYR A 417 -9.49 9.72 21.26
N VAL A 418 -8.23 9.30 21.19
CA VAL A 418 -7.85 7.88 21.43
C VAL A 418 -8.25 7.42 22.84
N ALA A 419 -8.20 8.29 23.85
CA ALA A 419 -8.65 7.99 25.21
C ALA A 419 -10.17 7.75 25.34
N THR A 420 -10.99 8.05 24.32
CA THR A 420 -12.41 7.64 24.30
C THR A 420 -12.63 6.21 23.78
N MET A 421 -11.60 5.58 23.21
CA MET A 421 -11.68 4.19 22.73
C MET A 421 -11.60 3.21 23.91
N MET A 422 -12.16 2.00 23.74
CA MET A 422 -12.31 1.08 24.86
C MET A 422 -10.97 0.47 25.29
N THR A 423 -10.61 0.67 26.55
CA THR A 423 -9.43 0.08 27.19
C THR A 423 -9.61 -1.42 27.45
N GLU A 424 -8.50 -2.14 27.58
CA GLU A 424 -8.47 -3.57 27.96
C GLU A 424 -9.26 -3.85 29.25
N LYS A 425 -9.19 -2.95 30.24
CA LYS A 425 -9.97 -3.04 31.48
C LYS A 425 -11.48 -2.97 31.22
N GLN A 426 -11.93 -1.96 30.48
CA GLN A 426 -13.35 -1.80 30.13
C GLN A 426 -13.86 -2.97 29.27
N ALA A 427 -13.02 -3.47 28.37
CA ALA A 427 -13.31 -4.66 27.57
C ALA A 427 -13.48 -5.91 28.44
N LYS A 428 -12.59 -6.14 29.42
CA LYS A 428 -12.68 -7.24 30.40
C LYS A 428 -13.95 -7.12 31.24
N GLU A 429 -14.20 -5.96 31.85
CA GLU A 429 -15.41 -5.68 32.64
C GLU A 429 -16.71 -5.89 31.84
N TRP A 430 -16.72 -5.56 30.54
CA TRP A 430 -17.86 -5.76 29.66
C TRP A 430 -18.06 -7.24 29.26
N ILE A 431 -16.99 -7.95 28.91
CA ILE A 431 -17.03 -9.38 28.56
C ILE A 431 -17.41 -10.25 29.77
N ASP A 432 -16.87 -9.96 30.96
CA ASP A 432 -17.25 -10.66 32.19
C ASP A 432 -18.72 -10.39 32.58
N LYS A 433 -19.23 -9.18 32.31
CA LYS A 433 -20.66 -8.86 32.49
C LYS A 433 -21.57 -9.59 31.48
N LEU A 434 -21.10 -9.87 30.27
CA LEU A 434 -21.88 -10.54 29.21
C LEU A 434 -21.90 -12.07 29.36
N TYR A 435 -20.76 -12.67 29.71
CA TYR A 435 -20.56 -14.13 29.73
C TYR A 435 -20.42 -14.75 31.13
N GLY A 436 -20.08 -13.97 32.15
CA GLY A 436 -19.80 -14.50 33.49
C GLY A 436 -18.77 -15.64 33.44
N ASN A 437 -19.06 -16.76 34.11
CA ASN A 437 -18.20 -17.95 34.06
C ASN A 437 -18.56 -18.97 32.97
N THR A 438 -19.49 -18.63 32.05
CA THR A 438 -19.94 -19.59 31.00
C THR A 438 -18.99 -19.69 29.80
N LEU A 439 -18.14 -18.69 29.58
CA LEU A 439 -17.16 -18.67 28.50
C LEU A 439 -15.73 -18.94 29.03
N GLN A 440 -15.01 -19.79 28.30
CA GLN A 440 -13.61 -20.18 28.60
C GLN A 440 -12.68 -18.95 28.65
N PRO A 441 -11.70 -18.88 29.57
CA PRO A 441 -10.82 -17.72 29.74
C PRO A 441 -10.11 -17.27 28.45
N GLU A 442 -9.62 -18.21 27.66
CA GLU A 442 -8.87 -17.97 26.43
C GLU A 442 -9.76 -17.32 25.36
N LYS A 443 -11.06 -17.66 25.33
CA LYS A 443 -12.05 -17.02 24.45
C LYS A 443 -12.45 -15.64 24.94
N LYS A 444 -12.52 -15.41 26.27
CA LYS A 444 -12.73 -14.06 26.82
C LYS A 444 -11.58 -13.15 26.43
N GLU A 445 -10.34 -13.62 26.57
CA GLU A 445 -9.14 -12.86 26.23
C GLU A 445 -9.10 -12.49 24.74
N LYS A 446 -9.44 -13.42 23.84
CA LYS A 446 -9.61 -13.09 22.41
C LYS A 446 -10.68 -12.03 22.17
N LEU A 447 -11.87 -12.16 22.78
CA LEU A 447 -12.93 -11.16 22.62
C LEU A 447 -12.54 -9.78 23.18
N VAL A 448 -11.81 -9.74 24.29
CA VAL A 448 -11.20 -8.52 24.83
C VAL A 448 -10.24 -7.90 23.81
N ASN A 449 -9.34 -8.70 23.24
CA ASN A 449 -8.36 -8.24 22.28
C ASN A 449 -9.02 -7.72 20.99
N PHE A 450 -10.04 -8.40 20.46
CA PHE A 450 -10.81 -7.92 19.29
C PHE A 450 -11.54 -6.61 19.57
N LEU A 451 -12.14 -6.47 20.75
CA LEU A 451 -12.82 -5.24 21.16
C LEU A 451 -11.85 -4.05 21.32
N VAL A 452 -10.64 -4.27 21.84
CA VAL A 452 -9.60 -3.22 21.89
C VAL A 452 -9.05 -2.90 20.48
N ALA A 453 -8.77 -3.93 19.68
CA ALA A 453 -8.26 -3.79 18.31
C ALA A 453 -9.24 -3.07 17.36
N SER A 454 -10.55 -3.14 17.64
CA SER A 454 -11.60 -2.46 16.88
C SER A 454 -11.61 -0.93 17.02
N ARG A 455 -10.84 -0.33 17.95
CA ARG A 455 -10.67 1.13 18.09
C ARG A 455 -12.01 1.87 18.22
N GLY A 456 -12.33 2.81 17.32
CA GLY A 456 -13.63 3.50 17.28
C GLY A 456 -14.81 2.63 16.82
N ASN A 457 -14.60 1.37 16.42
CA ASN A 457 -15.64 0.44 15.97
C ASN A 457 -16.19 -0.49 17.06
N HIS A 458 -15.67 -0.41 18.28
CA HIS A 458 -16.00 -1.33 19.38
C HIS A 458 -17.50 -1.43 19.69
N GLN A 459 -18.29 -0.39 19.40
CA GLN A 459 -19.74 -0.43 19.58
C GLN A 459 -20.41 -1.45 18.63
N THR A 460 -19.98 -1.54 17.37
CA THR A 460 -20.51 -2.50 16.39
C THR A 460 -20.28 -3.96 16.81
N LEU A 461 -19.11 -4.26 17.36
CA LEU A 461 -18.82 -5.59 17.93
C LEU A 461 -19.64 -5.86 19.20
N LYS A 462 -19.83 -4.85 20.05
CA LYS A 462 -20.68 -4.96 21.25
C LYS A 462 -22.13 -5.24 20.89
N ASP A 463 -22.67 -4.55 19.89
CA ASP A 463 -24.05 -4.72 19.42
C ASP A 463 -24.26 -6.12 18.80
N PHE A 464 -23.31 -6.57 17.97
CA PHE A 464 -23.30 -7.94 17.41
C PHE A 464 -23.33 -9.00 18.52
N LEU A 465 -22.36 -8.99 19.43
CA LEU A 465 -22.29 -9.98 20.52
C LEU A 465 -23.51 -9.91 21.46
N SER A 466 -24.04 -8.71 21.73
CA SER A 466 -25.21 -8.53 22.59
C SER A 466 -26.51 -9.05 21.97
N ALA A 467 -26.68 -8.95 20.65
CA ALA A 467 -27.87 -9.43 19.95
C ALA A 467 -27.99 -10.97 19.94
N ILE A 468 -26.86 -11.67 20.11
CA ILE A 468 -26.77 -13.13 20.02
C ILE A 468 -26.88 -13.78 21.42
N ARG A 469 -26.50 -13.06 22.48
CA ARG A 469 -26.52 -13.53 23.88
C ARG A 469 -27.95 -13.68 24.44
N LYS A 470 -28.66 -14.71 23.99
CA LYS A 470 -30.05 -15.04 24.36
C LYS A 470 -30.14 -15.81 25.68
N GLU A 471 -29.25 -16.77 25.89
CA GLU A 471 -29.17 -17.60 27.11
C GLU A 471 -28.11 -17.06 28.08
N LYS A 472 -28.26 -17.34 29.38
CA LYS A 472 -27.34 -16.85 30.43
C LYS A 472 -26.44 -17.93 31.03
N ASP A 473 -26.88 -19.18 31.03
CA ASP A 473 -26.26 -20.26 31.81
C ASP A 473 -25.38 -21.20 30.96
N ALA A 474 -25.50 -21.13 29.64
CA ALA A 474 -24.69 -21.84 28.64
C ALA A 474 -24.17 -20.87 27.57
N VAL A 475 -23.34 -21.35 26.64
CA VAL A 475 -22.93 -20.63 25.42
C VAL A 475 -23.45 -21.41 24.21
N SER A 476 -24.27 -20.77 23.40
CA SER A 476 -24.95 -21.39 22.25
C SER A 476 -24.02 -21.57 21.05
N TRP A 477 -24.46 -22.39 20.07
CA TRP A 477 -23.76 -22.57 18.80
C TRP A 477 -23.64 -21.25 18.00
N GLU A 478 -24.67 -20.41 18.05
CA GLU A 478 -24.64 -19.09 17.40
C GLU A 478 -23.52 -18.20 17.99
N GLU A 479 -23.35 -18.19 19.31
CA GLU A 479 -22.27 -17.45 19.98
C GLU A 479 -20.88 -18.02 19.66
N ILE A 480 -20.73 -19.35 19.61
CA ILE A 480 -19.47 -20.00 19.21
C ILE A 480 -19.10 -19.60 17.78
N ARG A 481 -20.06 -19.63 16.85
CA ARG A 481 -19.87 -19.19 15.46
C ARG A 481 -19.59 -17.69 15.36
N ALA A 482 -20.22 -16.86 16.18
CA ALA A 482 -19.96 -15.42 16.23
C ALA A 482 -18.51 -15.12 16.65
N ILE A 483 -18.00 -15.85 17.65
CA ILE A 483 -16.58 -15.78 18.04
C ILE A 483 -15.69 -16.18 16.86
N TRP A 484 -16.00 -17.27 16.15
CA TRP A 484 -15.21 -17.70 14.99
C TRP A 484 -15.23 -16.71 13.80
N ILE A 485 -16.35 -16.02 13.58
CA ILE A 485 -16.41 -14.95 12.58
C ILE A 485 -15.42 -13.85 12.96
N LEU A 486 -15.40 -13.39 14.22
CA LEU A 486 -14.45 -12.39 14.71
C LEU A 486 -12.98 -12.90 14.71
N GLU A 487 -12.74 -14.17 15.04
CA GLU A 487 -11.42 -14.82 14.91
C GLU A 487 -10.91 -14.87 13.46
N SER A 488 -11.78 -14.71 12.47
CA SER A 488 -11.45 -14.75 11.03
C SER A 488 -11.35 -13.37 10.36
N LEU A 489 -11.45 -12.28 11.13
CA LEU A 489 -11.31 -10.91 10.66
C LEU A 489 -9.87 -10.41 10.79
N SER A 490 -9.40 -9.64 9.81
CA SER A 490 -8.10 -8.95 9.94
C SER A 490 -8.16 -7.82 10.98
N ALA A 491 -6.99 -7.39 11.45
CA ALA A 491 -6.87 -6.23 12.32
C ALA A 491 -7.39 -4.91 11.69
N LYS A 492 -7.63 -4.85 10.38
CA LYS A 492 -8.30 -3.70 9.72
C LYS A 492 -9.81 -3.87 9.67
N ASP A 493 -10.30 -5.08 9.40
CA ASP A 493 -11.73 -5.38 9.39
C ASP A 493 -12.37 -5.14 10.77
N LEU A 494 -11.68 -5.44 11.87
CA LEU A 494 -12.18 -5.10 13.21
C LEU A 494 -12.47 -3.60 13.37
N ARG A 495 -11.79 -2.71 12.62
CA ARG A 495 -11.93 -1.24 12.68
C ARG A 495 -13.02 -0.67 11.77
N ASP A 496 -13.48 -1.39 10.74
CA ASP A 496 -14.47 -0.90 9.78
C ASP A 496 -15.59 -1.86 9.37
N VAL A 497 -15.59 -3.13 9.83
CA VAL A 497 -16.69 -4.07 9.62
C VAL A 497 -18.00 -3.54 10.23
N THR A 498 -19.10 -3.74 9.52
CA THR A 498 -20.44 -3.26 9.87
C THR A 498 -21.33 -4.38 10.43
N LEU A 499 -22.39 -4.00 11.14
CA LEU A 499 -23.26 -4.95 11.86
C LEU A 499 -24.07 -5.86 10.92
N ASP A 500 -24.43 -5.36 9.74
CA ASP A 500 -25.11 -6.11 8.68
C ASP A 500 -24.20 -7.17 8.04
N VAL A 501 -22.91 -6.88 7.81
CA VAL A 501 -21.91 -7.89 7.38
C VAL A 501 -21.81 -9.02 8.40
N LEU A 502 -21.63 -8.69 9.68
CA LEU A 502 -21.50 -9.68 10.75
C LEU A 502 -22.77 -10.55 10.87
N ASN A 503 -23.95 -9.94 10.76
CA ASN A 503 -25.23 -10.64 10.81
C ASN A 503 -25.49 -11.52 9.57
N ASP A 504 -25.24 -11.04 8.35
CA ASP A 504 -25.41 -11.81 7.11
C ASP A 504 -24.50 -13.06 7.10
N HIS A 505 -23.27 -12.93 7.61
CA HIS A 505 -22.31 -14.02 7.70
C HIS A 505 -22.58 -14.98 8.88
N LEU A 506 -23.31 -14.55 9.91
CA LEU A 506 -23.79 -15.39 10.99
C LEU A 506 -25.07 -16.16 10.61
N LEU A 507 -26.04 -15.50 9.98
CA LEU A 507 -27.38 -16.01 9.77
C LEU A 507 -27.54 -16.85 8.49
N THR A 508 -26.73 -16.59 7.45
CA THR A 508 -26.78 -17.39 6.22
C THR A 508 -26.02 -18.70 6.38
N ASN A 509 -26.55 -19.80 5.83
CA ASN A 509 -26.15 -21.19 6.06
C ASN A 509 -26.38 -21.63 7.51
N ILE A 510 -27.60 -22.08 7.83
CA ILE A 510 -27.86 -23.01 8.94
C ILE A 510 -28.75 -24.15 8.41
N SER A 511 -28.32 -25.38 8.61
CA SER A 511 -29.07 -26.61 8.31
C SER A 511 -28.74 -27.71 9.34
N ASP A 512 -29.73 -28.49 9.76
CA ASP A 512 -29.70 -29.16 11.08
C ASP A 512 -28.59 -30.22 11.32
N TRP A 513 -27.95 -30.71 10.26
CA TRP A 513 -26.84 -31.67 10.37
C TRP A 513 -25.50 -30.99 10.77
N GLU A 514 -25.41 -29.65 10.73
CA GLU A 514 -24.23 -28.82 11.10
C GLU A 514 -23.88 -28.85 12.60
N LYS A 515 -24.58 -29.64 13.41
CA LYS A 515 -24.46 -29.69 14.88
C LYS A 515 -23.54 -30.81 15.37
N ILE A 516 -22.77 -31.44 14.49
CA ILE A 516 -22.02 -32.69 14.75
C ILE A 516 -20.52 -32.47 14.51
N GLU A 517 -19.74 -32.74 15.57
CA GLU A 517 -18.28 -32.52 15.72
C GLU A 517 -17.79 -31.07 15.59
N THR A 518 -16.93 -30.65 16.53
CA THR A 518 -16.57 -29.24 16.75
C THR A 518 -15.17 -28.85 16.31
N ASP A 519 -14.16 -29.73 16.44
CA ASP A 519 -12.75 -29.37 16.20
C ASP A 519 -12.23 -29.72 14.79
N LEU A 520 -12.79 -30.74 14.13
CA LEU A 520 -12.54 -30.98 12.70
C LEU A 520 -13.24 -29.88 11.87
N PHE A 521 -14.50 -29.59 12.20
CA PHE A 521 -15.34 -28.58 11.55
C PHE A 521 -14.72 -27.17 11.58
N LYS A 522 -14.20 -26.73 12.74
CA LYS A 522 -13.39 -25.50 12.90
C LYS A 522 -12.28 -25.36 11.85
N ARG A 523 -11.54 -26.44 11.61
CA ARG A 523 -10.32 -26.44 10.80
C ARG A 523 -10.61 -26.57 9.30
N MET A 524 -11.85 -26.86 8.93
CA MET A 524 -12.22 -27.32 7.60
C MET A 524 -13.24 -26.40 6.90
N TYR A 525 -14.14 -25.73 7.64
CA TYR A 525 -15.29 -25.03 7.06
C TYR A 525 -15.69 -23.70 7.72
N LEU A 526 -14.72 -22.90 8.19
CA LEU A 526 -14.95 -21.45 8.23
C LEU A 526 -14.91 -20.92 6.79
N ASN A 527 -16.05 -20.39 6.33
CA ASN A 527 -16.15 -19.56 5.13
C ASN A 527 -16.09 -18.08 5.58
N PRO A 528 -14.88 -17.53 5.81
CA PRO A 528 -14.70 -16.22 6.44
C PRO A 528 -15.35 -15.11 5.60
N PRO A 529 -15.60 -13.94 6.21
CA PRO A 529 -16.06 -12.78 5.46
C PRO A 529 -15.06 -12.33 4.40
N ARG A 530 -13.77 -12.36 4.74
CA ARG A 530 -12.65 -12.02 3.85
C ARG A 530 -12.38 -13.11 2.81
N ILE A 531 -12.04 -12.69 1.59
CA ILE A 531 -11.62 -13.54 0.48
C ILE A 531 -10.21 -13.15 0.00
N ALA A 532 -9.94 -11.84 -0.12
CA ALA A 532 -8.65 -11.26 -0.49
C ALA A 532 -8.48 -9.90 0.23
N ASN A 533 -8.26 -8.80 -0.49
CA ASN A 533 -8.08 -7.45 0.08
C ASN A 533 -9.28 -6.48 -0.15
N GLU A 534 -10.46 -7.02 -0.47
CA GLU A 534 -11.72 -6.28 -0.65
C GLU A 534 -12.28 -5.66 0.64
N MET A 535 -13.23 -4.74 0.53
CA MET A 535 -14.08 -4.36 1.65
C MET A 535 -15.16 -5.41 1.90
N LEU A 536 -15.42 -5.69 3.18
CA LEU A 536 -16.45 -6.65 3.56
C LEU A 536 -17.84 -6.04 3.31
N THR A 537 -18.72 -6.79 2.66
CA THR A 537 -20.08 -6.37 2.29
C THR A 537 -21.08 -7.51 2.56
N PRO A 538 -22.35 -7.22 2.91
CA PRO A 538 -23.35 -8.26 3.18
C PRO A 538 -23.83 -8.88 1.87
N TYR A 539 -23.24 -10.01 1.46
CA TYR A 539 -23.51 -10.64 0.17
C TYR A 539 -24.22 -11.99 0.27
N LYS A 540 -24.10 -12.75 1.37
CA LYS A 540 -24.43 -14.18 1.39
C LYS A 540 -25.91 -14.44 1.16
N LYS A 541 -26.80 -13.78 1.90
CA LYS A 541 -28.24 -13.96 1.71
C LYS A 541 -28.68 -13.60 0.28
N VAL A 542 -28.25 -12.43 -0.20
CA VAL A 542 -28.71 -11.88 -1.48
C VAL A 542 -28.17 -12.68 -2.66
N LEU A 543 -26.89 -13.07 -2.65
CA LEU A 543 -26.32 -13.96 -3.66
C LEU A 543 -27.01 -15.32 -3.62
N ARG A 544 -27.24 -15.91 -2.43
CA ARG A 544 -27.93 -17.20 -2.33
C ARG A 544 -29.34 -17.16 -2.96
N GLU A 545 -30.17 -16.21 -2.56
CA GLU A 545 -31.52 -16.04 -3.11
C GLU A 545 -31.50 -15.80 -4.64
N ALA A 546 -30.51 -15.05 -5.13
CA ALA A 546 -30.36 -14.75 -6.54
C ALA A 546 -29.80 -15.94 -7.36
N ILE A 547 -28.92 -16.77 -6.79
CA ILE A 547 -28.35 -17.97 -7.40
C ILE A 547 -29.37 -19.11 -7.44
N GLU A 548 -30.11 -19.34 -6.34
CA GLU A 548 -31.23 -20.30 -6.30
C GLU A 548 -32.27 -19.98 -7.38
N LYS A 549 -32.58 -18.69 -7.59
CA LYS A 549 -33.56 -18.22 -8.57
C LYS A 549 -33.03 -18.16 -10.01
N THR A 550 -31.79 -17.75 -10.24
CA THR A 550 -31.27 -17.45 -11.59
C THR A 550 -30.40 -18.56 -12.17
N VAL A 551 -29.58 -19.22 -11.34
CA VAL A 551 -28.62 -20.24 -11.79
C VAL A 551 -29.21 -21.64 -11.61
N TYR A 552 -29.79 -21.92 -10.44
CA TYR A 552 -30.18 -23.28 -10.06
C TYR A 552 -31.66 -23.62 -10.31
N GLN A 553 -32.51 -22.67 -10.71
CA GLN A 553 -33.94 -22.93 -10.93
C GLN A 553 -34.21 -24.01 -12.00
N SER A 554 -33.36 -24.08 -13.04
CA SER A 554 -33.46 -25.03 -14.17
C SER A 554 -32.49 -26.21 -14.07
N VAL A 555 -31.69 -26.30 -13.00
CA VAL A 555 -30.66 -27.32 -12.81
C VAL A 555 -31.24 -28.51 -12.03
N PRO A 556 -30.95 -29.78 -12.40
CA PRO A 556 -31.37 -30.95 -11.63
C PRO A 556 -30.84 -30.91 -10.19
N ASP A 557 -31.61 -31.35 -9.19
CA ASP A 557 -31.21 -31.25 -7.77
C ASP A 557 -29.86 -31.95 -7.47
N SER A 558 -29.53 -33.02 -8.20
CA SER A 558 -28.22 -33.71 -8.11
C SER A 558 -27.03 -32.89 -8.62
N MET A 559 -27.27 -31.84 -9.42
CA MET A 559 -26.23 -30.95 -9.97
C MET A 559 -26.17 -29.59 -9.28
N LYS A 560 -27.13 -29.22 -8.41
CA LYS A 560 -27.12 -27.93 -7.68
C LYS A 560 -25.96 -27.76 -6.67
N ARG A 561 -25.13 -28.78 -6.52
CA ARG A 561 -23.91 -28.80 -5.69
C ARG A 561 -22.63 -29.01 -6.51
N ASP A 562 -22.73 -29.28 -7.81
CA ASP A 562 -21.57 -29.43 -8.68
C ASP A 562 -20.94 -28.03 -8.92
N PRO A 563 -19.68 -27.79 -8.52
CA PRO A 563 -19.02 -26.50 -8.74
C PRO A 563 -18.99 -26.09 -10.22
N LYS A 564 -18.96 -27.05 -11.17
CA LYS A 564 -18.95 -26.75 -12.60
C LYS A 564 -20.17 -25.95 -13.04
N VAL A 565 -21.32 -26.09 -12.39
CA VAL A 565 -22.52 -25.29 -12.70
C VAL A 565 -22.28 -23.80 -12.43
N LEU A 566 -21.65 -23.45 -11.31
CA LEU A 566 -21.37 -22.06 -10.96
C LEU A 566 -20.14 -21.51 -11.71
N ILE A 567 -19.11 -22.34 -11.95
CA ILE A 567 -17.95 -21.96 -12.77
C ILE A 567 -18.40 -21.64 -14.21
N GLU A 568 -19.22 -22.51 -14.81
CA GLU A 568 -19.77 -22.33 -16.16
C GLU A 568 -20.71 -21.12 -16.25
N TRP A 569 -21.51 -20.89 -15.21
CA TRP A 569 -22.33 -19.68 -15.12
C TRP A 569 -21.45 -18.41 -15.08
N CYS A 570 -20.38 -18.40 -14.29
CA CYS A 570 -19.42 -17.28 -14.25
C CYS A 570 -18.74 -17.07 -15.62
N ARG A 571 -18.31 -18.16 -16.28
CA ARG A 571 -17.68 -18.12 -17.62
C ARG A 571 -18.57 -17.48 -18.69
N LYS A 572 -19.88 -17.73 -18.62
CA LYS A 572 -20.88 -17.24 -19.59
C LYS A 572 -21.40 -15.84 -19.29
N GLU A 573 -21.68 -15.56 -18.02
CA GLU A 573 -22.46 -14.40 -17.59
C GLU A 573 -21.61 -13.29 -16.95
N ILE A 574 -20.29 -13.47 -16.82
CA ILE A 574 -19.37 -12.40 -16.38
C ILE A 574 -18.35 -12.14 -17.49
N LYS A 575 -18.51 -11.00 -18.18
CA LYS A 575 -17.54 -10.54 -19.17
C LYS A 575 -16.31 -9.97 -18.47
N ILE A 576 -15.14 -10.56 -18.75
CA ILE A 576 -13.87 -10.02 -18.25
C ILE A 576 -13.49 -8.74 -19.00
N ASN A 577 -13.13 -7.70 -18.24
CA ASN A 577 -12.57 -6.45 -18.74
C ASN A 577 -11.62 -5.84 -17.68
N ASN A 578 -10.34 -6.19 -17.79
CA ASN A 578 -9.29 -5.68 -16.90
C ASN A 578 -8.96 -4.18 -17.17
N GLU A 579 -9.27 -3.65 -18.35
CA GLU A 579 -8.90 -2.28 -18.75
C GLU A 579 -9.82 -1.23 -18.10
N LEU A 580 -11.11 -1.53 -17.91
CA LEU A 580 -12.05 -0.63 -17.24
C LEU A 580 -11.92 -0.61 -15.71
N ASN A 581 -11.08 -1.48 -15.16
CA ASN A 581 -10.60 -1.46 -13.78
C ASN A 581 -9.07 -1.67 -13.74
N SER A 582 -8.31 -0.83 -14.47
CA SER A 582 -6.84 -0.95 -14.60
C SER A 582 -6.04 -0.90 -13.28
N GLN A 583 -6.70 -0.62 -12.15
CA GLN A 583 -6.08 -0.63 -10.82
C GLN A 583 -6.33 -1.92 -10.01
N GLN A 584 -7.15 -2.86 -10.51
CA GLN A 584 -7.55 -4.10 -9.81
C GLN A 584 -8.07 -3.85 -8.37
N ILE A 585 -8.78 -2.73 -8.20
CA ILE A 585 -9.52 -2.39 -6.98
C ILE A 585 -10.71 -3.36 -6.90
N PRO A 586 -10.84 -4.18 -5.84
CA PRO A 586 -11.89 -5.20 -5.79
C PRO A 586 -13.29 -4.62 -5.94
N ILE A 587 -14.02 -5.06 -6.95
CA ILE A 587 -15.46 -4.80 -7.09
C ILE A 587 -16.19 -5.67 -6.07
N SER A 588 -17.21 -5.14 -5.37
CA SER A 588 -17.99 -5.95 -4.42
C SER A 588 -18.65 -7.15 -5.12
N PRO A 589 -18.89 -8.28 -4.42
CA PRO A 589 -19.60 -9.41 -5.01
C PRO A 589 -21.01 -9.02 -5.54
N MET A 590 -21.66 -8.06 -4.90
CA MET A 590 -22.93 -7.52 -5.38
C MET A 590 -22.76 -6.59 -6.60
N GLY A 591 -21.63 -5.88 -6.72
CA GLY A 591 -21.29 -5.08 -7.89
C GLY A 591 -21.06 -5.94 -9.14
N VAL A 592 -20.24 -6.99 -9.01
CA VAL A 592 -20.06 -8.00 -10.07
C VAL A 592 -21.39 -8.66 -10.44
N TRP A 593 -22.23 -8.98 -9.45
CA TRP A 593 -23.57 -9.52 -9.71
C TRP A 593 -24.45 -8.54 -10.51
N LYS A 594 -24.49 -7.24 -10.17
CA LYS A 594 -25.28 -6.22 -10.91
C LYS A 594 -24.77 -6.03 -12.34
N ALA A 595 -23.47 -5.79 -12.50
CA ALA A 595 -22.91 -5.32 -13.77
C ALA A 595 -22.66 -6.41 -14.80
N ARG A 596 -22.47 -7.68 -14.38
CA ARG A 596 -22.05 -8.79 -15.25
C ARG A 596 -20.72 -8.54 -16.00
N VAL A 597 -19.91 -7.60 -15.49
CA VAL A 597 -18.61 -7.20 -16.04
C VAL A 597 -17.65 -6.97 -14.87
N ALA A 598 -16.45 -7.52 -14.96
CA ALA A 598 -15.43 -7.43 -13.90
C ALA A 598 -14.01 -7.61 -14.47
N ASP A 599 -12.98 -7.23 -13.72
CA ASP A 599 -11.64 -7.77 -13.92
C ASP A 599 -11.52 -9.21 -13.38
N GLU A 600 -10.45 -9.91 -13.72
CA GLU A 600 -10.21 -11.30 -13.31
C GLU A 600 -10.21 -11.50 -11.78
N LYS A 601 -9.56 -10.61 -11.03
CA LYS A 601 -9.47 -10.69 -9.57
C LYS A 601 -10.83 -10.45 -8.91
N SER A 602 -11.62 -9.51 -9.43
CA SER A 602 -13.00 -9.29 -8.98
C SER A 602 -13.95 -10.42 -9.35
N ARG A 603 -13.77 -11.09 -10.51
CA ARG A 603 -14.46 -12.36 -10.83
C ARG A 603 -14.12 -13.42 -9.78
N ASP A 604 -12.85 -13.55 -9.41
CA ASP A 604 -12.39 -14.57 -8.47
C ASP A 604 -12.94 -14.37 -7.06
N ILE A 605 -12.92 -13.11 -6.57
CA ILE A 605 -13.56 -12.72 -5.31
C ILE A 605 -15.07 -12.98 -5.38
N PHE A 606 -15.74 -12.62 -6.49
CA PHE A 606 -17.15 -12.92 -6.69
C PHE A 606 -17.45 -14.42 -6.69
N PHE A 607 -16.69 -15.25 -7.40
CA PHE A 607 -16.94 -16.70 -7.46
C PHE A 607 -16.82 -17.34 -6.08
N VAL A 608 -15.77 -16.99 -5.33
CA VAL A 608 -15.59 -17.47 -3.95
C VAL A 608 -16.75 -17.00 -3.08
N ALA A 609 -17.18 -15.74 -3.17
CA ALA A 609 -18.34 -15.22 -2.45
C ALA A 609 -19.64 -15.98 -2.79
N ALA A 610 -19.92 -16.17 -4.08
CA ALA A 610 -21.09 -16.87 -4.61
C ALA A 610 -21.11 -18.34 -4.18
N TYR A 611 -20.00 -19.06 -4.30
CA TYR A 611 -19.89 -20.46 -3.89
C TYR A 611 -20.07 -20.60 -2.37
N ARG A 612 -19.34 -19.81 -1.57
CA ARG A 612 -19.49 -19.77 -0.09
C ARG A 612 -20.91 -19.43 0.40
N SER A 613 -21.74 -18.82 -0.46
CA SER A 613 -23.14 -18.48 -0.16
C SER A 613 -24.11 -19.66 -0.31
N MET A 614 -23.70 -20.76 -0.98
CA MET A 614 -24.58 -21.90 -1.27
C MET A 614 -24.58 -22.99 -0.19
N GLY A 615 -23.61 -23.01 0.72
CA GLY A 615 -23.63 -23.91 1.87
C GLY A 615 -22.27 -24.14 2.52
N TRP A 616 -22.24 -25.14 3.40
CA TRP A 616 -21.03 -25.62 4.07
C TRP A 616 -20.02 -26.21 3.07
N ALA A 617 -20.41 -27.25 2.32
CA ALA A 617 -19.58 -28.02 1.38
C ALA A 617 -19.03 -27.18 0.20
N SER A 618 -19.40 -25.90 0.14
CA SER A 618 -18.90 -24.93 -0.80
C SER A 618 -17.73 -24.13 -0.19
N ALA A 619 -16.66 -24.83 0.20
CA ALA A 619 -15.39 -24.20 0.54
C ALA A 619 -14.68 -23.74 -0.73
N ALA A 620 -14.37 -22.45 -0.78
CA ALA A 620 -13.47 -21.85 -1.76
C ALA A 620 -12.61 -20.76 -1.11
N TRP A 621 -11.43 -20.51 -1.68
CA TRP A 621 -10.55 -19.41 -1.31
C TRP A 621 -9.71 -19.01 -2.53
N ILE A 622 -9.00 -17.88 -2.42
CA ILE A 622 -7.90 -17.55 -3.31
C ILE A 622 -6.63 -17.99 -2.57
N ASP A 623 -5.82 -18.85 -3.18
CA ASP A 623 -4.56 -19.33 -2.63
C ASP A 623 -3.53 -18.18 -2.61
N GLU A 624 -3.11 -17.77 -1.41
CA GLU A 624 -2.29 -16.56 -1.22
C GLU A 624 -0.93 -16.65 -1.94
N VAL A 625 -0.38 -17.87 -2.06
CA VAL A 625 0.93 -18.13 -2.68
C VAL A 625 0.87 -17.97 -4.21
N THR A 626 -0.17 -18.52 -4.84
CA THR A 626 -0.28 -18.60 -6.32
C THR A 626 -1.28 -17.63 -6.94
N GLY A 627 -2.15 -17.01 -6.14
CA GLY A 627 -3.26 -16.17 -6.59
C GLY A 627 -4.41 -16.95 -7.25
N LYS A 628 -4.45 -18.28 -7.14
CA LYS A 628 -5.46 -19.12 -7.79
C LYS A 628 -6.73 -19.26 -6.97
N VAL A 629 -7.89 -19.27 -7.62
CA VAL A 629 -9.13 -19.78 -7.00
C VAL A 629 -9.00 -21.29 -6.80
N GLN A 630 -9.25 -21.74 -5.57
CA GLN A 630 -9.30 -23.16 -5.21
C GLN A 630 -10.61 -23.50 -4.51
N ILE A 631 -11.02 -24.77 -4.65
CA ILE A 631 -12.14 -25.39 -3.94
C ILE A 631 -11.69 -26.67 -3.21
N LEU A 632 -12.50 -27.14 -2.26
CA LEU A 632 -12.47 -28.53 -1.81
C LEU A 632 -13.52 -29.35 -2.58
N ASN A 633 -13.13 -30.56 -3.00
CA ASN A 633 -14.05 -31.56 -3.54
C ASN A 633 -14.65 -32.45 -2.42
N GLU A 634 -15.53 -33.40 -2.77
CA GLU A 634 -16.18 -34.30 -1.80
C GLU A 634 -15.20 -35.25 -1.06
N GLU A 635 -13.98 -35.42 -1.57
CA GLU A 635 -12.90 -36.20 -0.95
C GLU A 635 -11.97 -35.32 -0.08
N PHE A 636 -12.30 -34.04 0.11
CA PHE A 636 -11.48 -33.01 0.78
C PHE A 636 -10.13 -32.72 0.11
N ALA A 637 -9.97 -33.06 -1.17
CA ALA A 637 -8.80 -32.65 -1.95
C ALA A 637 -8.97 -31.22 -2.49
N LYS A 638 -7.85 -30.50 -2.60
CA LYS A 638 -7.79 -29.15 -3.20
C LYS A 638 -7.78 -29.25 -4.73
N GLU A 639 -8.68 -28.52 -5.38
CA GLU A 639 -8.73 -28.40 -6.83
C GLU A 639 -8.65 -26.92 -7.24
N ASP A 640 -7.82 -26.61 -8.25
CA ASP A 640 -7.74 -25.29 -8.86
C ASP A 640 -8.92 -25.10 -9.82
N VAL A 641 -9.60 -23.96 -9.72
CA VAL A 641 -10.71 -23.61 -10.62
C VAL A 641 -10.17 -22.98 -11.91
N ASN A 642 -10.53 -23.55 -13.05
CA ASN A 642 -10.21 -23.04 -14.37
C ASN A 642 -11.47 -22.50 -15.07
N PHE A 643 -11.57 -21.18 -15.16
CA PHE A 643 -12.70 -20.49 -15.81
C PHE A 643 -12.69 -20.56 -17.33
N ASP A 644 -11.61 -20.99 -17.99
CA ASP A 644 -11.58 -21.16 -19.44
C ASP A 644 -12.18 -22.51 -19.85
N THR A 645 -11.81 -23.59 -19.16
CA THR A 645 -12.36 -24.94 -19.37
C THR A 645 -13.72 -25.15 -18.72
N ALA A 646 -14.05 -24.34 -17.70
CA ALA A 646 -15.16 -24.53 -16.76
C ALA A 646 -15.06 -25.83 -15.92
N GLU A 647 -13.84 -26.17 -15.51
CA GLU A 647 -13.56 -27.34 -14.67
C GLU A 647 -12.71 -26.96 -13.44
N ALA A 648 -12.79 -27.79 -12.40
CA ALA A 648 -11.82 -27.80 -11.31
C ALA A 648 -10.94 -29.05 -11.44
N ALA A 649 -9.65 -28.94 -11.15
CA ALA A 649 -8.71 -30.06 -11.22
C ALA A 649 -7.50 -29.87 -10.28
N GLN A 650 -6.88 -30.97 -9.87
CA GLN A 650 -5.63 -30.91 -9.10
C GLN A 650 -4.47 -30.45 -9.98
N SER A 651 -3.66 -29.49 -9.49
CA SER A 651 -2.43 -29.11 -10.19
C SER A 651 -1.42 -30.25 -10.17
N ARG A 652 -0.70 -30.42 -11.29
CA ARG A 652 0.48 -31.28 -11.31
C ARG A 652 1.62 -30.57 -10.57
N LYS A 653 2.30 -31.29 -9.68
CA LYS A 653 3.34 -30.75 -8.79
C LYS A 653 4.64 -31.54 -8.86
N GLY A 654 5.75 -30.84 -8.65
CA GLY A 654 7.04 -31.41 -8.31
C GLY A 654 7.52 -30.89 -6.95
N VAL A 655 8.69 -31.34 -6.50
CA VAL A 655 9.31 -30.90 -5.25
C VAL A 655 10.50 -29.99 -5.57
N LEU A 656 10.52 -28.76 -5.07
CA LEU A 656 11.71 -27.91 -5.10
C LEU A 656 12.49 -28.08 -3.79
N GLN A 657 13.77 -28.46 -3.89
CA GLN A 657 14.71 -28.43 -2.78
C GLN A 657 15.86 -27.47 -3.11
N ALA A 658 16.26 -26.65 -2.15
CA ALA A 658 17.41 -25.77 -2.31
C ALA A 658 18.56 -26.13 -1.37
N THR A 659 19.77 -26.23 -1.90
CA THR A 659 21.01 -26.30 -1.14
C THR A 659 21.50 -24.89 -0.81
N TYR A 660 21.85 -24.64 0.45
CA TYR A 660 22.45 -23.38 0.89
C TYR A 660 23.76 -23.65 1.63
N LYS A 661 24.75 -22.79 1.39
CA LYS A 661 25.99 -22.73 2.15
C LYS A 661 26.06 -21.38 2.88
N PRO A 662 25.96 -21.35 4.22
CA PRO A 662 26.03 -20.12 5.00
C PRO A 662 27.23 -19.22 4.66
N ILE A 663 26.94 -17.94 4.45
CA ILE A 663 27.91 -16.83 4.45
C ILE A 663 27.95 -16.19 5.85
N ARG A 664 29.02 -15.44 6.18
CA ARG A 664 29.24 -14.90 7.55
C ARG A 664 28.05 -14.11 8.09
N SER A 665 27.33 -13.37 7.23
CA SER A 665 26.22 -12.50 7.64
C SER A 665 24.84 -13.15 7.65
N VAL A 666 24.67 -14.39 7.16
CA VAL A 666 23.35 -15.03 6.99
C VAL A 666 23.44 -16.55 7.20
N GLU A 667 23.01 -17.07 8.36
CA GLU A 667 22.92 -18.52 8.61
C GLU A 667 21.68 -19.15 7.94
N ASP A 668 20.55 -18.43 7.94
CA ASP A 668 19.29 -18.87 7.33
C ASP A 668 18.67 -17.71 6.52
N PRO A 669 18.71 -17.76 5.18
CA PRO A 669 18.07 -16.76 4.34
C PRO A 669 16.58 -16.63 4.65
N LYS A 670 16.13 -15.41 4.93
CA LYS A 670 14.70 -15.04 5.02
C LYS A 670 14.12 -14.82 3.62
N TYR A 671 12.87 -15.22 3.41
CA TYR A 671 12.11 -14.84 2.21
C TYR A 671 11.89 -13.31 2.20
N TYR A 672 11.83 -12.71 1.02
CA TYR A 672 11.86 -11.25 0.77
C TYR A 672 13.14 -10.51 1.24
N SER A 673 13.67 -10.72 2.44
CA SER A 673 14.89 -10.02 2.89
C SER A 673 16.15 -10.51 2.16
N HIS A 674 16.20 -11.80 1.80
CA HIS A 674 17.40 -12.44 1.23
C HIS A 674 17.14 -13.21 -0.07
N PHE A 675 15.95 -13.80 -0.24
CA PHE A 675 15.57 -14.50 -1.48
C PHE A 675 14.06 -14.46 -1.76
N THR A 676 13.68 -14.63 -3.03
CA THR A 676 12.29 -14.92 -3.45
C THR A 676 12.22 -16.02 -4.50
N LEU A 677 11.01 -16.51 -4.76
CA LEU A 677 10.65 -17.40 -5.86
C LEU A 677 9.56 -16.77 -6.71
N SER A 678 9.75 -16.77 -8.03
CA SER A 678 8.76 -16.31 -9.00
C SER A 678 8.50 -17.39 -10.04
N LYS A 679 7.24 -17.57 -10.46
CA LYS A 679 6.84 -18.48 -11.54
C LYS A 679 6.73 -17.73 -12.87
N PHE A 680 7.17 -18.33 -13.96
CA PHE A 680 6.98 -17.77 -15.31
C PHE A 680 5.49 -17.76 -15.69
N LYS A 681 5.03 -16.63 -16.22
CA LYS A 681 3.65 -16.42 -16.70
C LYS A 681 3.64 -15.33 -17.77
N ASN A 682 3.06 -15.62 -18.93
CA ASN A 682 2.81 -14.66 -20.01
C ASN A 682 4.03 -13.80 -20.43
N GLY A 683 5.24 -14.39 -20.49
CA GLY A 683 6.46 -13.72 -20.93
C GLY A 683 7.20 -12.90 -19.86
N THR A 684 6.79 -12.99 -18.59
CA THR A 684 7.51 -12.43 -17.44
C THR A 684 7.39 -13.37 -16.24
N PHE A 685 7.86 -12.95 -15.07
CA PHE A 685 7.80 -13.72 -13.83
C PHE A 685 6.84 -13.07 -12.83
N GLN A 686 5.95 -13.88 -12.24
CA GLN A 686 5.04 -13.51 -11.16
C GLN A 686 5.58 -14.05 -9.84
N LEU A 687 5.81 -13.18 -8.85
CA LEU A 687 6.22 -13.54 -7.49
C LEU A 687 5.24 -14.53 -6.84
N LEU A 688 5.78 -15.52 -6.12
CA LEU A 688 5.02 -16.32 -5.16
C LEU A 688 5.04 -15.62 -3.81
N ASN A 689 3.87 -15.37 -3.22
CA ASN A 689 3.79 -14.75 -1.90
C ASN A 689 3.95 -15.81 -0.80
N TYR A 690 4.68 -15.49 0.25
CA TYR A 690 4.76 -16.27 1.48
C TYR A 690 4.63 -15.35 2.70
N ASP A 691 4.50 -15.95 3.88
CA ASP A 691 4.40 -15.22 5.16
C ASP A 691 5.75 -14.57 5.52
N GLU A 692 5.72 -13.25 5.77
CA GLU A 692 6.84 -12.45 6.27
C GLU A 692 7.09 -12.64 7.76
N GLY A 693 6.06 -13.08 8.51
CA GLY A 693 6.05 -13.15 9.97
C GLY A 693 5.65 -11.81 10.61
N GLU A 694 4.63 -11.82 11.48
CA GLU A 694 4.34 -10.67 12.33
C GLU A 694 5.30 -10.60 13.53
N THR A 695 5.58 -9.39 14.02
CA THR A 695 6.54 -9.08 15.10
C THR A 695 6.25 -9.80 16.44
N ASP A 696 5.07 -10.37 16.59
CA ASP A 696 4.62 -11.14 17.76
C ASP A 696 4.31 -12.63 17.46
N MET A 697 4.48 -13.10 16.21
CA MET A 697 4.02 -14.43 15.75
C MET A 697 5.11 -15.36 15.19
N GLY A 698 6.27 -14.87 14.74
CA GLY A 698 7.44 -15.73 14.44
C GLY A 698 8.40 -15.19 13.37
N ASP A 699 9.48 -15.95 13.10
CA ASP A 699 10.59 -15.57 12.20
C ASP A 699 10.25 -15.56 10.69
N GLY A 700 8.99 -15.74 10.33
CA GLY A 700 8.50 -15.78 8.95
C GLY A 700 8.97 -16.99 8.13
N THR A 701 8.92 -16.85 6.81
CA THR A 701 9.37 -17.88 5.86
C THR A 701 10.89 -17.80 5.65
N THR A 702 11.60 -18.93 5.80
CA THR A 702 13.06 -19.02 5.64
C THR A 702 13.46 -20.15 4.71
N TRP A 703 14.72 -20.18 4.25
CA TRP A 703 15.26 -21.31 3.48
C TRP A 703 15.12 -22.64 4.25
N ARG A 704 15.39 -22.65 5.56
CA ARG A 704 15.31 -23.83 6.43
C ARG A 704 13.90 -24.40 6.56
N ASN A 705 12.87 -23.55 6.63
CA ASN A 705 11.48 -23.99 6.78
C ASN A 705 10.77 -24.20 5.42
N LEU A 706 11.17 -23.48 4.36
CA LEU A 706 10.58 -23.61 3.03
C LEU A 706 11.28 -24.65 2.15
N LEU A 707 12.60 -24.57 1.96
CA LEU A 707 13.28 -25.25 0.83
C LEU A 707 14.29 -26.34 1.22
N LYS A 708 14.84 -26.31 2.44
CA LYS A 708 15.88 -27.26 2.89
C LYS A 708 15.44 -28.72 2.84
N TYR A 709 14.18 -29.00 3.17
CA TYR A 709 13.61 -30.35 3.21
C TYR A 709 12.73 -30.69 2.00
N GLY A 710 12.60 -29.77 1.03
CA GLY A 710 11.74 -29.89 -0.14
C GLY A 710 10.34 -29.29 0.06
N ARG A 711 9.87 -28.53 -0.93
CA ARG A 711 8.51 -27.96 -1.00
C ARG A 711 7.78 -28.46 -2.24
N GLU A 712 6.55 -28.94 -2.09
CA GLU A 712 5.69 -29.15 -3.25
C GLU A 712 5.29 -27.82 -3.88
N LEU A 713 5.51 -27.69 -5.19
CA LEU A 713 5.13 -26.57 -6.03
C LEU A 713 4.59 -27.10 -7.36
N ASP A 714 3.75 -26.32 -8.03
CA ASP A 714 3.24 -26.66 -9.37
C ASP A 714 4.36 -26.91 -10.40
N GLU A 715 4.09 -27.70 -11.44
CA GLU A 715 4.97 -27.82 -12.60
C GLU A 715 5.12 -26.48 -13.35
N GLY A 716 6.29 -26.24 -13.94
CA GLY A 716 6.56 -25.06 -14.77
C GLY A 716 7.96 -24.46 -14.59
N TYR A 717 8.21 -23.33 -15.24
CA TYR A 717 9.48 -22.60 -15.19
C TYR A 717 9.49 -21.53 -14.08
N TYR A 718 10.63 -21.39 -13.41
CA TYR A 718 10.79 -20.60 -12.18
C TYR A 718 12.10 -19.80 -12.18
N MET A 719 12.08 -18.68 -11.47
CA MET A 719 13.23 -17.86 -11.14
C MET A 719 13.32 -17.75 -9.62
N MET A 720 14.48 -18.11 -9.05
CA MET A 720 14.87 -17.70 -7.69
C MET A 720 15.76 -16.47 -7.82
N VAL A 721 15.43 -15.41 -7.08
CA VAL A 721 16.30 -14.22 -6.95
C VAL A 721 16.86 -14.21 -5.54
N THR A 722 18.16 -13.97 -5.41
CA THR A 722 18.85 -13.74 -4.14
C THR A 722 19.58 -12.40 -4.19
N GLY A 723 19.89 -11.82 -3.04
CA GLY A 723 20.79 -10.68 -3.02
C GLY A 723 21.22 -10.17 -1.66
N THR A 724 22.32 -9.41 -1.68
CA THR A 724 22.91 -8.78 -0.50
C THR A 724 23.00 -7.28 -0.73
N ARG A 725 22.19 -6.50 0.00
CA ARG A 725 22.28 -5.04 0.03
C ARG A 725 23.50 -4.57 0.84
N LEU A 726 24.22 -3.59 0.32
CA LEU A 726 25.44 -2.99 0.88
C LEU A 726 25.09 -1.65 1.55
N ALA A 727 25.98 -1.11 2.39
CA ALA A 727 25.74 0.15 3.13
C ALA A 727 25.54 1.38 2.22
N SER A 728 26.03 1.34 0.97
CA SER A 728 25.75 2.37 -0.05
C SER A 728 24.34 2.28 -0.65
N GLY A 729 23.54 1.29 -0.26
CA GLY A 729 22.27 0.91 -0.89
C GLY A 729 22.42 0.07 -2.16
N ALA A 730 23.64 -0.11 -2.68
CA ALA A 730 23.92 -0.99 -3.81
C ALA A 730 23.67 -2.46 -3.47
N VAL A 731 23.37 -3.28 -4.48
CA VAL A 731 22.99 -4.70 -4.28
C VAL A 731 23.86 -5.64 -5.11
N LEU A 732 24.37 -6.67 -4.44
CA LEU A 732 24.98 -7.85 -5.07
C LEU A 732 23.91 -8.93 -5.22
N SER A 733 23.24 -9.00 -6.36
CA SER A 733 22.15 -9.95 -6.62
C SER A 733 22.58 -11.15 -7.47
N ASN A 734 21.80 -12.23 -7.44
CA ASN A 734 21.91 -13.35 -8.37
C ASN A 734 20.51 -13.91 -8.69
N SER A 735 20.17 -14.02 -9.97
CA SER A 735 18.97 -14.75 -10.42
C SER A 735 19.34 -16.15 -10.90
N THR A 736 18.64 -17.19 -10.47
CA THR A 736 18.82 -18.58 -10.93
C THR A 736 17.50 -19.09 -11.52
N PHE A 737 17.55 -19.56 -12.76
CA PHE A 737 16.41 -20.04 -13.53
C PHE A 737 16.40 -21.57 -13.60
N PHE A 738 15.24 -22.19 -13.41
CA PHE A 738 15.07 -23.65 -13.35
C PHE A 738 13.63 -24.08 -13.67
N THR A 739 13.43 -25.37 -13.93
CA THR A 739 12.10 -25.95 -14.24
C THR A 739 11.74 -27.00 -13.20
N ILE A 740 10.52 -26.93 -12.66
CA ILE A 740 9.94 -27.97 -11.80
C ILE A 740 9.14 -28.92 -12.67
N GLU A 741 9.53 -30.19 -12.69
CA GLU A 741 8.85 -31.27 -13.42
C GLU A 741 7.93 -32.09 -12.50
N PRO A 742 6.79 -32.59 -12.99
CA PRO A 742 5.80 -33.30 -12.17
C PRO A 742 6.35 -34.62 -11.60
N GLY A 743 6.09 -34.85 -10.32
CA GLY A 743 6.50 -36.06 -9.60
C GLY A 743 8.01 -36.21 -9.39
N LYS A 744 8.82 -35.17 -9.64
CA LYS A 744 10.28 -35.19 -9.46
C LYS A 744 10.76 -34.16 -8.43
N THR A 745 11.90 -34.45 -7.82
CA THR A 745 12.64 -33.46 -7.00
C THR A 745 13.61 -32.68 -7.87
N THR A 746 13.45 -31.36 -7.88
CA THR A 746 14.34 -30.39 -8.52
C THR A 746 15.26 -29.81 -7.44
N ALA A 747 16.56 -29.98 -7.60
CA ALA A 747 17.57 -29.45 -6.68
C ALA A 747 18.26 -28.22 -7.28
N VAL A 748 18.37 -27.13 -6.52
CA VAL A 748 19.01 -25.86 -6.93
C VAL A 748 19.89 -25.30 -5.82
N ASP A 749 20.96 -24.57 -6.18
CA ASP A 749 21.76 -23.83 -5.19
C ASP A 749 21.18 -22.43 -4.93
N LEU A 750 20.89 -22.12 -3.67
CA LEU A 750 20.61 -20.77 -3.20
C LEU A 750 21.97 -20.09 -2.96
N VAL A 751 22.33 -19.16 -3.86
CA VAL A 751 23.65 -18.50 -3.83
C VAL A 751 23.53 -17.08 -3.27
N MET A 752 23.96 -16.88 -2.03
CA MET A 752 24.14 -15.53 -1.47
C MET A 752 25.52 -14.98 -1.85
N ARG A 753 25.58 -13.73 -2.35
CA ARG A 753 26.83 -13.07 -2.75
C ARG A 753 27.34 -12.17 -1.62
N GLU A 754 28.62 -12.26 -1.30
CA GLU A 754 29.30 -11.43 -0.29
C GLU A 754 30.27 -10.43 -0.94
N SER A 755 30.42 -9.24 -0.36
CA SER A 755 31.56 -8.35 -0.63
C SER A 755 32.66 -8.65 0.38
N LYS A 756 33.89 -8.86 -0.09
CA LYS A 756 35.03 -9.21 0.78
C LYS A 756 35.75 -7.98 1.33
N ASP A 757 35.44 -6.81 0.80
CA ASP A 757 36.24 -5.58 0.96
C ASP A 757 35.49 -4.46 1.70
N GLN A 758 34.40 -4.79 2.41
CA GLN A 758 33.45 -3.81 2.98
C GLN A 758 33.18 -3.91 4.49
N VAL A 759 34.20 -4.24 5.28
CA VAL A 759 34.35 -3.61 6.62
C VAL A 759 35.43 -2.53 6.48
N GLN A 760 35.09 -1.45 5.79
CA GLN A 760 35.97 -0.29 5.65
C GLN A 760 35.80 0.63 6.86
N VAL A 761 36.89 1.25 7.29
CA VAL A 761 36.80 2.37 8.23
C VAL A 761 36.32 3.57 7.45
N ILE A 762 35.03 3.89 7.59
CA ILE A 762 34.36 4.96 6.83
C ILE A 762 34.60 6.36 7.41
N GLY A 763 35.15 6.44 8.63
CA GLY A 763 35.59 7.69 9.23
C GLY A 763 36.18 7.50 10.63
N ASN A 764 36.38 8.62 11.33
CA ASN A 764 36.89 8.67 12.71
C ASN A 764 35.84 9.23 13.68
N PHE A 765 35.78 8.75 14.91
CA PHE A 765 34.94 9.32 15.98
C PHE A 765 35.65 9.19 17.33
N ASN A 766 35.78 10.29 18.06
CA ASN A 766 36.46 10.35 19.35
C ASN A 766 35.68 9.59 20.43
N SER A 767 36.13 8.38 20.75
CA SER A 767 35.54 7.59 21.84
C SER A 767 35.70 8.24 23.22
N GLU A 768 36.61 9.21 23.39
CA GLU A 768 36.74 10.00 24.63
C GLU A 768 35.85 11.28 24.64
N ALA A 769 35.00 11.50 23.62
CA ALA A 769 34.01 12.58 23.65
C ALA A 769 33.03 12.40 24.82
N THR A 770 32.71 13.50 25.51
CA THR A 770 31.92 13.48 26.75
C THR A 770 30.45 13.82 26.54
N TYR A 771 29.61 13.14 27.30
CA TYR A 771 28.17 13.39 27.38
C TYR A 771 27.74 13.38 28.86
N ARG A 772 26.50 13.77 29.16
CA ARG A 772 25.93 13.63 30.51
C ARG A 772 24.92 12.47 30.54
N PRO A 773 25.18 11.37 31.27
CA PRO A 773 24.18 10.33 31.52
C PRO A 773 22.92 10.90 32.18
N VAL A 774 21.73 10.37 31.85
CA VAL A 774 20.47 10.85 32.43
C VAL A 774 20.29 10.53 33.92
N ASP A 775 21.07 9.57 34.43
CA ASP A 775 21.15 9.17 35.84
C ASP A 775 22.21 9.95 36.64
N SER A 776 22.93 10.90 36.02
CA SER A 776 24.05 11.59 36.66
C SER A 776 24.16 13.08 36.31
N THR A 777 24.78 13.83 37.23
CA THR A 777 25.21 15.21 36.99
C THR A 777 26.66 15.31 36.49
N GLU A 778 27.44 14.23 36.59
CA GLU A 778 28.82 14.16 36.11
C GLU A 778 28.86 13.81 34.62
N GLN A 779 29.78 14.44 33.87
CA GLN A 779 30.05 14.01 32.49
C GLN A 779 30.85 12.72 32.48
N ARG A 780 30.61 11.86 31.49
CA ARG A 780 31.40 10.65 31.20
C ARG A 780 31.73 10.60 29.72
N SER A 781 32.86 9.99 29.36
CA SER A 781 33.13 9.72 27.95
C SER A 781 32.38 8.49 27.45
N ILE A 782 32.15 8.41 26.13
CA ILE A 782 31.56 7.23 25.50
C ILE A 782 32.37 5.97 25.85
N LEU A 783 33.71 6.05 25.81
CA LEU A 783 34.62 4.96 26.15
C LEU A 783 34.51 4.52 27.62
N GLN A 784 34.29 5.44 28.56
CA GLN A 784 34.05 5.12 29.97
C GLN A 784 32.76 4.34 30.18
N THR A 785 31.69 4.66 29.44
CA THR A 785 30.42 3.92 29.49
C THR A 785 30.49 2.58 28.75
N CYS A 786 31.11 2.54 27.58
CA CYS A 786 31.10 1.38 26.70
C CYS A 786 32.19 0.34 26.99
N GLY A 787 33.29 0.74 27.62
CA GLY A 787 34.45 -0.13 27.85
C GLY A 787 35.16 -0.54 26.55
N ARG A 788 35.97 -1.59 26.61
CA ARG A 788 36.83 -1.98 25.47
C ARG A 788 36.13 -2.89 24.46
N GLY A 789 35.92 -2.38 23.25
CA GLY A 789 35.45 -3.11 22.08
C GLY A 789 34.85 -2.18 21.03
N TYR A 790 33.95 -2.72 20.22
CA TYR A 790 32.99 -1.92 19.45
C TYR A 790 31.76 -1.59 20.30
N PHE A 791 31.11 -0.48 19.97
CA PHE A 791 29.90 0.04 20.62
C PHE A 791 29.05 0.83 19.62
N VAL A 792 27.79 1.06 19.96
CA VAL A 792 26.89 1.95 19.19
C VAL A 792 26.79 3.30 19.89
N VAL A 793 26.84 4.39 19.12
CA VAL A 793 26.43 5.72 19.57
C VAL A 793 25.28 6.18 18.69
N ALA A 794 24.25 6.78 19.28
CA ALA A 794 23.16 7.41 18.56
C ALA A 794 22.85 8.81 19.11
N VAL A 795 22.41 9.72 18.25
CA VAL A 795 21.74 10.97 18.62
C VAL A 795 20.32 10.91 18.07
N LEU A 796 19.32 11.10 18.92
CA LEU A 796 17.91 10.82 18.63
C LEU A 796 17.07 12.10 18.55
N GLY A 797 16.19 12.19 17.54
CA GLY A 797 15.20 13.26 17.41
C GLY A 797 13.84 12.81 17.95
N VAL A 798 13.48 13.24 19.16
CA VAL A 798 12.32 12.67 19.88
C VAL A 798 10.99 13.08 19.22
N GLY A 799 10.13 12.08 18.98
CA GLY A 799 8.84 12.24 18.30
C GLY A 799 8.92 12.17 16.77
N GLN A 800 10.12 12.25 16.18
CA GLN A 800 10.30 12.18 14.73
C GLN A 800 10.14 10.74 14.23
N GLU A 801 9.40 10.57 13.11
CA GLU A 801 9.13 9.27 12.50
C GLU A 801 10.41 8.43 12.27
N PRO A 802 11.53 9.01 11.74
CA PRO A 802 12.79 8.28 11.58
C PRO A 802 13.38 7.71 12.88
N THR A 803 13.26 8.43 14.00
CA THR A 803 13.70 7.94 15.32
C THR A 803 12.78 6.81 15.79
N ASN A 804 11.47 6.94 15.56
CA ASN A 804 10.49 5.96 15.98
C ASN A 804 10.63 4.64 15.18
N HIS A 805 10.99 4.72 13.89
CA HIS A 805 11.36 3.57 13.07
C HIS A 805 12.66 2.91 13.54
N ALA A 806 13.74 3.70 13.65
CA ALA A 806 15.05 3.23 14.11
C ALA A 806 14.99 2.46 15.44
N LEU A 807 14.22 2.96 16.41
CA LEU A 807 14.06 2.32 17.71
C LEU A 807 13.18 1.06 17.67
N ARG A 808 12.18 0.99 16.78
CA ARG A 808 11.36 -0.23 16.58
C ARG A 808 12.16 -1.35 15.94
N ASP A 809 13.00 -1.03 14.94
CA ASP A 809 13.88 -2.01 14.30
C ASP A 809 14.91 -2.59 15.29
N ILE A 810 15.45 -1.75 16.18
CA ILE A 810 16.38 -2.18 17.24
C ILE A 810 15.65 -3.01 18.30
N ALA A 811 14.42 -2.65 18.67
CA ALA A 811 13.61 -3.42 19.61
C ALA A 811 13.19 -4.78 19.05
N ALA A 812 12.94 -4.89 17.73
CA ALA A 812 12.64 -6.16 17.07
C ALA A 812 13.77 -7.19 17.23
N LEU A 813 15.04 -6.74 17.23
CA LEU A 813 16.23 -7.58 17.45
C LEU A 813 16.82 -7.46 18.87
N GLY A 814 16.04 -7.01 19.86
CA GLY A 814 16.55 -6.76 21.21
C GLY A 814 17.29 -7.96 21.83
N ASN A 815 16.82 -9.18 21.57
CA ASN A 815 17.47 -10.41 22.03
C ASN A 815 18.87 -10.64 21.43
N ASP A 816 19.14 -10.16 20.21
CA ASP A 816 20.42 -10.33 19.53
C ASP A 816 21.42 -9.26 19.99
N PHE A 817 20.95 -8.03 20.22
CA PHE A 817 21.74 -6.98 20.88
C PHE A 817 22.11 -7.33 22.33
N GLU A 818 21.23 -8.01 23.07
CA GLU A 818 21.55 -8.57 24.40
C GLU A 818 22.59 -9.69 24.32
N GLN A 819 22.48 -10.61 23.34
CA GLN A 819 23.49 -11.65 23.10
C GLN A 819 24.85 -11.09 22.68
N TRP A 820 24.88 -9.98 21.93
CA TRP A 820 26.11 -9.25 21.60
C TRP A 820 26.76 -8.63 22.85
N GLY A 821 25.95 -8.24 23.85
CA GLY A 821 26.40 -7.83 25.18
C GLY A 821 27.22 -6.54 25.22
N ARG A 822 27.23 -5.74 24.14
CA ARG A 822 27.92 -4.45 24.08
C ARG A 822 26.99 -3.30 24.37
N LYS A 823 27.53 -2.27 25.01
CA LYS A 823 26.79 -1.05 25.37
C LYS A 823 26.50 -0.19 24.15
N MET A 824 25.30 0.38 24.15
CA MET A 824 24.80 1.33 23.17
C MET A 824 24.53 2.64 23.92
N VAL A 825 24.99 3.79 23.41
CA VAL A 825 24.76 5.10 24.05
C VAL A 825 23.81 5.92 23.20
N PHE A 826 22.61 6.17 23.71
CA PHE A 826 21.56 6.93 23.01
C PHE A 826 21.45 8.32 23.64
N LEU A 827 21.76 9.34 22.83
CA LEU A 827 21.87 10.73 23.24
C LEU A 827 20.70 11.56 22.75
N PHE A 828 20.25 12.50 23.57
CA PHE A 828 19.24 13.49 23.24
C PHE A 828 19.88 14.89 23.16
N PRO A 829 19.54 15.72 22.17
CA PRO A 829 19.99 17.11 22.08
C PRO A 829 19.67 17.99 23.29
N SER A 830 18.66 17.64 24.10
CA SER A 830 18.36 18.35 25.35
C SER A 830 17.62 17.49 26.37
N GLU A 831 17.65 17.91 27.64
CA GLU A 831 16.80 17.32 28.68
C GLU A 831 15.30 17.43 28.38
N GLU A 832 14.87 18.45 27.66
CA GLU A 832 13.45 18.64 27.32
C GLU A 832 13.00 17.62 26.28
N GLN A 833 13.87 17.28 25.31
CA GLN A 833 13.62 16.17 24.40
C GLN A 833 13.63 14.83 25.15
N TYR A 834 14.60 14.58 26.05
CA TYR A 834 14.59 13.37 26.87
C TYR A 834 13.32 13.24 27.72
N LYS A 835 12.81 14.33 28.29
CA LYS A 835 11.54 14.33 29.06
C LYS A 835 10.28 14.08 28.22
N LYS A 836 10.38 14.20 26.89
CA LYS A 836 9.34 13.76 25.93
C LYS A 836 9.51 12.29 25.49
N PHE A 837 10.67 11.68 25.72
CA PHE A 837 10.96 10.33 25.25
C PHE A 837 10.36 9.27 26.18
N ASN A 838 9.55 8.38 25.63
CA ASN A 838 8.90 7.30 26.37
C ASN A 838 9.44 5.93 25.93
N ALA A 839 10.32 5.34 26.73
CA ALA A 839 10.90 4.03 26.43
C ALA A 839 9.86 2.88 26.39
N ASP A 840 8.74 3.00 27.10
CA ASP A 840 7.69 1.96 27.16
C ASP A 840 6.92 1.79 25.84
N GLU A 841 7.04 2.75 24.91
CA GLU A 841 6.52 2.63 23.54
C GLU A 841 7.39 1.72 22.66
N PHE A 842 8.64 1.46 23.06
CA PHE A 842 9.64 0.67 22.36
C PHE A 842 9.98 -0.61 23.15
N LYS A 843 8.93 -1.37 23.49
CA LYS A 843 9.03 -2.65 24.19
C LYS A 843 10.02 -3.58 23.47
N ARG A 844 10.87 -4.27 24.25
CA ARG A 844 12.00 -5.12 23.80
C ARG A 844 13.30 -4.38 23.40
N LEU A 845 13.43 -3.05 23.60
CA LEU A 845 14.76 -2.42 23.54
C LEU A 845 15.75 -3.09 24.53
N PRO A 846 17.01 -3.33 24.13
CA PRO A 846 18.00 -4.05 24.95
C PRO A 846 18.48 -3.24 26.17
N SER A 847 18.67 -3.92 27.30
CA SER A 847 19.18 -3.34 28.57
C SER A 847 20.65 -2.91 28.53
N THR A 848 21.33 -3.19 27.42
CA THR A 848 22.64 -2.63 27.10
C THR A 848 22.60 -1.14 26.72
N ILE A 849 21.43 -0.57 26.41
CA ILE A 849 21.29 0.87 26.12
C ILE A 849 21.57 1.71 27.39
N THR A 850 22.26 2.83 27.21
CA THR A 850 22.50 3.86 28.21
C THR A 850 22.08 5.21 27.64
N TYR A 851 21.19 5.91 28.32
CA TYR A 851 20.65 7.19 27.86
C TYR A 851 21.48 8.39 28.36
N GLY A 852 21.55 9.45 27.55
CA GLY A 852 22.32 10.65 27.88
C GLY A 852 21.88 11.91 27.15
N ILE A 853 22.46 13.04 27.53
CA ILE A 853 22.31 14.34 26.87
C ILE A 853 23.62 14.67 26.15
N ASP A 854 23.53 14.98 24.85
CA ASP A 854 24.64 15.54 24.07
C ASP A 854 24.79 17.02 24.45
N ILE A 855 25.94 17.39 25.04
CA ILE A 855 26.16 18.74 25.55
C ILE A 855 26.64 19.62 24.39
N ASP A 856 25.99 20.77 24.23
CA ASP A 856 26.27 21.75 23.17
C ASP A 856 26.23 21.16 21.74
N ASP A 857 25.46 20.08 21.53
CA ASP A 857 25.45 19.22 20.32
C ASP A 857 26.86 18.74 19.90
N SER A 858 27.80 18.61 20.84
CA SER A 858 29.21 18.36 20.52
C SER A 858 29.43 17.01 19.83
N ILE A 859 28.76 15.94 20.29
CA ILE A 859 28.87 14.61 19.68
C ILE A 859 28.16 14.56 18.33
N ARG A 860 26.97 15.18 18.18
CA ARG A 860 26.32 15.29 16.87
C ARG A 860 27.21 16.02 15.88
N LYS A 861 27.76 17.18 16.26
CA LYS A 861 28.64 17.99 15.40
C LYS A 861 29.89 17.22 14.99
N GLU A 862 30.51 16.47 15.91
CA GLU A 862 31.69 15.66 15.57
C GLU A 862 31.34 14.54 14.57
N ILE A 863 30.30 13.75 14.83
CA ILE A 863 29.87 12.67 13.92
C ILE A 863 29.49 13.24 12.54
N VAL A 864 28.74 14.34 12.52
CA VAL A 864 28.33 15.02 11.28
C VAL A 864 29.53 15.54 10.49
N GLN A 865 30.49 16.18 11.15
CA GLN A 865 31.70 16.70 10.50
C GLN A 865 32.62 15.57 10.01
N ALA A 866 32.83 14.52 10.81
CA ALA A 866 33.78 13.46 10.52
C ALA A 866 33.27 12.45 9.48
N MET A 867 31.94 12.28 9.37
CA MET A 867 31.29 11.43 8.36
C MET A 867 30.74 12.23 7.16
N ASN A 868 30.91 13.57 7.14
CA ASN A 868 30.39 14.49 6.11
C ASN A 868 28.87 14.35 5.87
N LEU A 869 28.10 14.43 6.96
CA LEU A 869 26.64 14.31 7.00
C LEU A 869 25.95 15.68 7.01
N ASN A 870 24.60 15.69 7.08
CA ASN A 870 23.81 16.88 7.32
C ASN A 870 23.71 17.18 8.84
N ASN A 871 23.80 18.44 9.27
CA ASN A 871 23.72 18.80 10.69
C ASN A 871 22.29 18.86 11.26
N SER A 872 21.28 18.92 10.39
CA SER A 872 19.87 19.12 10.76
C SER A 872 19.03 17.84 10.75
N ILE A 873 19.59 16.71 10.29
CA ILE A 873 18.85 15.45 10.15
C ILE A 873 19.14 14.52 11.33
N LEU A 874 18.07 14.06 11.99
CA LEU A 874 18.07 13.08 13.07
C LEU A 874 17.15 11.90 12.70
N PRO A 875 17.35 10.71 13.31
CA PRO A 875 18.44 10.35 14.20
C PRO A 875 19.77 10.22 13.45
N VAL A 876 20.88 10.06 14.18
CA VAL A 876 22.17 9.63 13.63
C VAL A 876 22.67 8.46 14.45
N PHE A 877 23.10 7.37 13.81
CA PHE A 877 23.65 6.17 14.44
C PHE A 877 25.03 5.85 13.87
N ILE A 878 25.97 5.43 14.72
CA ILE A 878 27.27 4.89 14.31
C ILE A 878 27.61 3.60 15.08
N ILE A 879 28.39 2.72 14.45
CA ILE A 879 29.20 1.71 15.16
C ILE A 879 30.65 2.19 15.13
N ALA A 880 31.23 2.35 16.32
CA ALA A 880 32.58 2.83 16.53
C ALA A 880 33.36 1.94 17.53
N ASP A 881 34.66 2.20 17.71
CA ASP A 881 35.52 1.43 18.61
C ASP A 881 36.49 2.27 19.46
N THR A 882 37.22 1.57 20.34
CA THR A 882 38.28 2.12 21.21
C THR A 882 39.46 2.77 20.51
N PHE A 883 39.58 2.60 19.19
CA PHE A 883 40.63 3.16 18.36
C PHE A 883 40.09 4.32 17.50
N ASN A 884 38.91 4.83 17.86
CA ASN A 884 38.20 5.92 17.21
C ASN A 884 37.81 5.61 15.75
N ARG A 885 37.65 4.34 15.38
CA ARG A 885 37.31 3.92 14.00
C ARG A 885 35.80 3.74 13.87
N VAL A 886 35.18 4.42 12.89
CA VAL A 886 33.77 4.20 12.54
C VAL A 886 33.69 3.17 11.40
N VAL A 887 32.82 2.17 11.58
CA VAL A 887 32.60 1.05 10.62
C VAL A 887 31.15 0.97 10.11
N PHE A 888 30.24 1.77 10.67
CA PHE A 888 28.87 1.95 10.21
C PHE A 888 28.41 3.36 10.54
N VAL A 889 27.62 3.96 9.66
CA VAL A 889 26.91 5.23 9.86
C VAL A 889 25.54 5.16 9.22
N SER A 890 24.55 5.75 9.86
CA SER A 890 23.20 5.95 9.35
C SER A 890 22.68 7.29 9.85
N GLN A 891 21.95 8.03 9.02
CA GLN A 891 21.36 9.31 9.34
C GLN A 891 19.95 9.40 8.75
N GLY A 892 19.02 9.97 9.51
CA GLY A 892 17.64 10.15 9.12
C GLY A 892 16.90 8.81 9.05
N TYR A 893 16.04 8.69 8.06
CA TYR A 893 15.24 7.48 7.87
C TYR A 893 16.08 6.30 7.39
N THR A 894 15.96 5.16 8.04
CA THR A 894 16.65 3.91 7.65
C THR A 894 15.84 2.71 8.13
N ILE A 895 15.28 1.94 7.19
CA ILE A 895 14.51 0.72 7.46
C ILE A 895 15.44 -0.46 7.74
N GLY A 896 15.01 -1.32 8.67
CA GLY A 896 15.80 -2.47 9.10
C GLY A 896 17.07 -2.01 9.82
N LEU A 897 17.08 -0.85 10.48
CA LEU A 897 18.30 -0.33 11.12
C LEU A 897 18.89 -1.32 12.13
N GLY A 898 18.03 -2.03 12.87
CA GLY A 898 18.41 -3.16 13.71
C GLY A 898 19.15 -4.24 12.92
N GLU A 899 18.59 -4.71 11.80
CA GLU A 899 19.24 -5.72 10.93
C GLU A 899 20.54 -5.20 10.31
N GLN A 900 20.63 -3.92 9.94
CA GLN A 900 21.85 -3.31 9.39
C GLN A 900 22.96 -3.20 10.44
N LEU A 901 22.63 -2.74 11.65
CA LEU A 901 23.54 -2.73 12.80
C LEU A 901 24.00 -4.15 13.14
N MET A 902 23.08 -5.11 13.26
CA MET A 902 23.42 -6.51 13.57
C MET A 902 24.23 -7.19 12.46
N LYS A 903 23.98 -6.86 11.18
CA LYS A 903 24.77 -7.33 10.04
C LYS A 903 26.22 -6.87 10.10
N VAL A 904 26.46 -5.62 10.50
CA VAL A 904 27.83 -5.13 10.75
C VAL A 904 28.40 -5.81 11.99
N VAL A 905 27.66 -5.92 13.09
CA VAL A 905 28.08 -6.62 14.32
C VAL A 905 28.51 -8.07 14.05
N HIS A 906 27.78 -8.84 13.24
CA HIS A 906 28.18 -10.20 12.82
C HIS A 906 29.41 -10.21 11.89
N GLY A 907 29.69 -9.09 11.21
CA GLY A 907 30.88 -8.85 10.39
C GLY A 907 32.14 -8.47 11.18
N LEU A 908 32.03 -8.15 12.46
CA LEU A 908 33.14 -7.81 13.38
C LEU A 908 33.72 -9.07 14.02
#